data_AF-A0A0J6YDZ9-F1
#
_entry.id   AF-A0A0J6YDZ9-F1
#
_cell.length_a   1.000
_cell.length_b   1.000
_cell.length_c   1.000
_cell.angle_alpha   90.00
_cell.angle_beta   90.00
_cell.angle_gamma   90.00
#
_symmetry.space_group_name_H-M   'P 1'
#
loop_
_entity.id
_entity.type
_entity.pdbx_description
1 polymer ?
#
loop_
_entity_poly.entity_id
_entity_poly.type
_entity_poly.pdbx_seq_one_letter_code
_entity_poly.pdbx_strand_id
1 'polypeptide(L)'
;MKFSHSIQFNAVPEWSEHYIAYSNLKKLIYSLEKQVNNPELQEDAEFERAPLLDSALDTDSIFKRTLDGELAKVCSFYHAKETDLYKEVEDVVDEAESYTTDSVGFNMDSVADSMVKSRTFSFGNYNRRASTFRGAGHSNDRRASTAGESVAGGEGNPHEDDAYSEEDVDISELPSHDIRRRSMSLREPDGREPSDGHAISEMSDSRFFGMSSDLGHEHDPHLLALYNAGVSLKKHIISIYVSLCGLKSFIQLNRTGFSKALKKYDKILDRSLRRGYMNTTVSTAYPFTNQTIQHLDDKIARIERLYADTVTKGDLSLSKRELRLHLREHVVWERNTVWREMIGIERKAQAANMGIRNTLLGGAQDAEAARRQGDEQEPPTKEIVTPVGRCPVPSWMLTSNFATLIAILIIFSVMLAVPIIDEPEQQNCLAMLAFVSLLWATEVIPLFVTSILIPFLTVILQVMRSDEDRSRLHPKDAAKYAFASMWTSVIMLLLGGFTIAAALSKHDIARRMATFVLSKAGTRPRTVLVTNMFVSMFLSMWISNVAAPVLCYSIIQPMLRNLPPDSRFSKALVLGIALASNVGGAASPIASPQNIIALQNMYPPISWGTWFFISIPVCVICILLIWVLLVATFHPGRGTTIVPIRQVKDKFSGVQWFITIVTLITIVLWCVSHEMESTFGDMGVIAIIPLVLFFGTGVLNKEDFNNFLWTIIILASGGLCLGKAVTSSGLLHTIARGITHRVENLSLYGVMFTLSSLILIIATFISHTVAALILLPLVHEVGSAMEHPHPSLLVMGAALMCSVAMGLPTSGFPNMTAIMMEVPETGQRYLRVKHFISRGVPASVISFAVVVTVGYGLMLVAGL
;
A
#
# COMPACT_ATOMS: atom_id res chain seq x y z
N MET A 1 -3.06 21.43 22.03
CA MET A 1 -2.86 21.22 20.57
C MET A 1 -2.33 22.48 19.89
N LYS A 2 -1.45 22.37 18.88
CA LYS A 2 -1.10 23.51 18.01
C LYS A 2 -2.36 23.98 17.27
N PHE A 3 -2.58 25.29 17.15
CA PHE A 3 -3.79 25.83 16.53
C PHE A 3 -4.03 25.37 15.08
N SER A 4 -2.96 25.06 14.33
CA SER A 4 -3.09 24.44 13.01
C SER A 4 -3.82 23.09 13.03
N HIS A 5 -3.53 22.25 14.02
CA HIS A 5 -4.23 20.97 14.20
C HIS A 5 -5.67 21.22 14.66
N SER A 6 -5.88 22.24 15.49
CA SER A 6 -7.23 22.63 15.91
C SER A 6 -8.11 23.09 14.74
N ILE A 7 -7.57 23.75 13.72
CA ILE A 7 -8.33 24.07 12.50
C ILE A 7 -8.66 22.77 11.77
N GLN A 8 -7.70 21.88 11.57
CA GLN A 8 -7.92 20.60 10.87
C GLN A 8 -8.99 19.72 11.55
N PHE A 9 -9.08 19.72 12.87
CA PHE A 9 -10.08 18.92 13.61
C PHE A 9 -11.48 19.54 13.70
N ASN A 10 -11.60 20.85 13.48
CA ASN A 10 -12.88 21.56 13.61
C ASN A 10 -13.39 22.13 12.29
N ALA A 11 -12.58 22.06 11.23
CA ALA A 11 -12.97 22.40 9.89
C ALA A 11 -13.91 21.34 9.32
N VAL A 12 -14.89 21.80 8.54
CA VAL A 12 -15.66 20.92 7.66
C VAL A 12 -14.68 20.38 6.59
N PRO A 13 -14.51 19.06 6.43
CA PRO A 13 -13.47 18.47 5.56
C PRO A 13 -13.53 19.00 4.12
N GLU A 14 -14.73 19.12 3.56
CA GLU A 14 -14.99 19.62 2.21
C GLU A 14 -14.58 21.08 2.02
N TRP A 15 -14.53 21.87 3.11
CA TRP A 15 -14.23 23.31 3.06
C TRP A 15 -12.79 23.61 3.52
N SER A 16 -12.00 22.57 3.82
CA SER A 16 -10.68 22.68 4.45
C SER A 16 -9.71 23.63 3.71
N GLU A 17 -9.76 23.68 2.38
CA GLU A 17 -8.93 24.56 1.54
C GLU A 17 -9.31 26.06 1.65
N HIS A 18 -10.56 26.34 2.00
CA HIS A 18 -11.11 27.69 2.11
C HIS A 18 -10.93 28.30 3.51
N TYR A 19 -10.51 27.52 4.50
CA TYR A 19 -10.05 28.07 5.78
C TYR A 19 -8.72 28.80 5.62
N ILE A 20 -8.44 29.70 6.57
CA ILE A 20 -7.16 30.41 6.64
C ILE A 20 -5.97 29.44 6.70
N ALA A 21 -5.02 29.61 5.78
CA ALA A 21 -3.82 28.79 5.67
C ALA A 21 -2.78 29.13 6.77
N TYR A 22 -3.14 28.89 8.03
CA TYR A 22 -2.36 29.29 9.20
C TYR A 22 -0.92 28.74 9.20
N SER A 23 -0.69 27.54 8.66
CA SER A 23 0.64 26.97 8.51
C SER A 23 1.53 27.75 7.54
N ASN A 24 0.96 28.23 6.44
CA ASN A 24 1.68 28.99 5.41
C ASN A 24 1.99 30.39 5.93
N LEU A 25 1.01 31.04 6.56
CA LEU A 25 1.23 32.32 7.26
C LEU A 25 2.30 32.19 8.35
N LYS A 26 2.28 31.09 9.12
CA LYS A 26 3.33 30.81 10.10
C LYS A 26 4.71 30.72 9.46
N LYS A 27 4.87 29.97 8.36
CA LYS A 27 6.14 29.86 7.62
C LYS A 27 6.62 31.23 7.11
N LEU A 28 5.70 32.02 6.57
CA LEU A 28 5.98 33.38 6.09
C LEU A 28 6.47 34.29 7.23
N ILE A 29 5.88 34.20 8.42
CA ILE A 29 6.33 34.99 9.57
C ILE A 29 7.79 34.66 9.93
N TYR A 30 8.17 33.38 9.95
CA TYR A 30 9.56 32.97 10.20
C TYR A 30 10.51 33.35 9.07
N SER A 31 10.07 33.32 7.81
CA SER A 31 10.91 33.79 6.70
C SER A 31 11.15 35.29 6.77
N LEU A 32 10.13 36.07 7.14
CA LEU A 32 10.25 37.52 7.35
C LEU A 32 11.15 37.84 8.55
N GLU A 33 11.04 37.09 9.65
CA GLU A 33 11.96 37.19 10.80
C GLU A 33 13.42 36.93 10.39
N LYS A 34 13.66 35.87 9.60
CA LYS A 34 15.00 35.56 9.10
C LYS A 34 15.56 36.65 8.19
N GLN A 35 14.71 37.26 7.35
CA GLN A 35 15.08 38.38 6.48
C GLN A 35 15.40 39.66 7.28
N VAL A 36 14.70 39.91 8.38
CA VAL A 36 14.95 41.06 9.27
C VAL A 36 16.24 40.87 10.08
N ASN A 37 16.52 39.66 10.54
CA ASN A 37 17.68 39.37 11.41
C ASN A 37 19.00 39.15 10.66
N ASN A 38 18.98 38.88 9.34
CA ASN A 38 20.19 38.67 8.52
C ASN A 38 20.16 39.52 7.24
N PRO A 39 20.47 40.83 7.31
CA PRO A 39 20.58 41.68 6.12
C PRO A 39 21.81 41.38 5.25
N GLU A 40 22.85 40.72 5.77
CA GLU A 40 24.13 40.50 5.06
C GLU A 40 24.13 39.32 4.07
N LEU A 41 23.15 38.42 4.10
CA LEU A 41 23.05 37.30 3.15
C LEU A 41 22.49 37.69 1.77
N GLN A 42 22.22 38.99 1.56
CA GLN A 42 21.58 39.51 0.36
C GLN A 42 22.57 40.06 -0.67
N GLU A 43 23.84 40.30 -0.31
CA GLU A 43 24.85 40.68 -1.31
C GLU A 43 25.11 39.58 -2.36
N ASP A 44 24.86 38.30 -2.04
CA ASP A 44 25.10 37.18 -2.97
C ASP A 44 23.88 36.73 -3.78
N ALA A 45 22.66 37.19 -3.46
CA ALA A 45 21.43 36.71 -4.12
C ALA A 45 20.72 37.77 -5.00
N GLU A 46 21.11 39.05 -4.91
CA GLU A 46 20.40 40.17 -5.55
C GLU A 46 21.16 40.83 -6.71
N PHE A 47 21.99 40.10 -7.45
CA PHE A 47 22.67 40.65 -8.64
C PHE A 47 21.84 40.65 -9.95
N GLU A 48 20.53 40.35 -9.92
CA GLU A 48 19.71 40.28 -11.15
C GLU A 48 18.41 41.11 -11.17
N ARG A 49 18.19 42.06 -10.25
CA ARG A 49 17.13 43.08 -10.45
C ARG A 49 17.60 44.47 -10.02
N ALA A 50 17.38 45.42 -10.93
CA ALA A 50 17.93 46.78 -10.99
C ALA A 50 17.95 47.56 -9.66
N PRO A 51 18.95 48.44 -9.45
CA PRO A 51 19.09 49.25 -8.25
C PRO A 51 18.28 50.55 -8.36
N LEU A 52 18.02 51.16 -7.19
CA LEU A 52 17.34 52.45 -6.94
C LEU A 52 15.85 52.33 -6.56
N LEU A 53 15.61 52.01 -5.29
CA LEU A 53 14.69 52.75 -4.43
C LEU A 53 15.01 52.44 -2.97
N ASP A 54 15.36 53.49 -2.25
CA ASP A 54 15.65 53.53 -0.81
C ASP A 54 14.36 53.30 -0.01
N SER A 55 13.96 52.03 0.16
CA SER A 55 12.91 51.65 1.09
C SER A 55 13.32 50.39 1.82
N ALA A 56 13.56 50.51 3.13
CA ALA A 56 13.59 49.37 4.05
C ALA A 56 12.46 48.39 3.68
N LEU A 57 12.79 47.11 3.49
CA LEU A 57 11.83 46.05 3.18
C LEU A 57 10.58 46.20 4.06
N ASP A 58 9.47 46.65 3.46
CA ASP A 58 8.20 46.85 4.16
C ASP A 58 7.55 45.48 4.40
N THR A 59 8.08 44.75 5.38
CA THR A 59 7.61 43.44 5.84
C THR A 59 6.12 43.47 6.21
N ASP A 60 5.63 44.61 6.70
CA ASP A 60 4.22 44.83 7.02
C ASP A 60 3.37 44.82 5.74
N SER A 61 3.83 45.43 4.64
CA SER A 61 3.11 45.38 3.35
C SER A 61 3.01 43.97 2.77
N ILE A 62 4.10 43.19 2.86
CA ILE A 62 4.15 41.82 2.34
C ILE A 62 3.18 40.94 3.13
N PHE A 63 3.22 41.02 4.46
CA PHE A 63 2.32 40.24 5.31
C PHE A 63 0.86 40.66 5.12
N LYS A 64 0.55 41.96 5.06
CA LYS A 64 -0.80 42.46 4.76
C LYS A 64 -1.33 41.93 3.44
N ARG A 65 -0.54 41.99 2.36
CA ARG A 65 -0.95 41.49 1.04
C ARG A 65 -1.33 40.01 1.08
N THR A 66 -0.59 39.19 1.82
CA THR A 66 -0.93 37.77 1.98
C THR A 66 -2.17 37.54 2.85
N LEU A 67 -2.36 38.35 3.90
CA LEU A 67 -3.58 38.31 4.70
C LEU A 67 -4.81 38.74 3.92
N ASP A 68 -4.69 39.77 3.07
CA ASP A 68 -5.77 40.25 2.21
C ASP A 68 -6.17 39.18 1.19
N GLY A 69 -5.19 38.44 0.64
CA GLY A 69 -5.45 37.29 -0.24
C GLY A 69 -6.21 36.17 0.47
N GLU A 70 -5.82 35.84 1.71
CA GLU A 70 -6.53 34.84 2.52
C GLU A 70 -7.94 35.34 2.92
N LEU A 71 -8.11 36.63 3.20
CA LEU A 71 -9.40 37.22 3.52
C LEU A 71 -10.33 37.21 2.30
N ALA A 72 -9.84 37.57 1.12
CA ALA A 72 -10.60 37.52 -0.13
C ALA A 72 -11.08 36.09 -0.44
N LYS A 73 -10.22 35.09 -0.22
CA LYS A 73 -10.55 33.66 -0.36
C LYS A 73 -11.69 33.24 0.58
N VAL A 74 -11.61 33.64 1.86
CA VAL A 74 -12.65 33.35 2.86
C VAL A 74 -13.97 34.03 2.49
N CYS A 75 -13.92 35.29 2.06
CA CYS A 75 -15.10 36.06 1.66
C CYS A 75 -15.79 35.50 0.41
N SER A 76 -15.04 35.15 -0.63
CA SER A 76 -15.60 34.62 -1.87
C SER A 76 -16.28 33.28 -1.65
N PHE A 77 -15.64 32.39 -0.89
CA PHE A 77 -16.22 31.09 -0.53
C PHE A 77 -17.49 31.26 0.33
N TYR A 78 -17.43 32.12 1.34
CA TYR A 78 -18.59 32.36 2.21
C TYR A 78 -19.79 32.84 1.41
N HIS A 79 -19.62 33.81 0.52
CA HIS A 79 -20.72 34.37 -0.27
C HIS A 79 -21.35 33.34 -1.24
N ALA A 80 -20.51 32.53 -1.89
CA ALA A 80 -20.99 31.44 -2.73
C ALA A 80 -21.81 30.42 -1.91
N LYS A 81 -21.26 29.96 -0.78
CA LYS A 81 -21.93 28.98 0.07
C LYS A 81 -23.17 29.50 0.77
N GLU A 82 -23.19 30.76 1.15
CA GLU A 82 -24.38 31.40 1.71
C GLU A 82 -25.52 31.41 0.70
N THR A 83 -25.23 31.79 -0.56
CA THR A 83 -26.23 31.84 -1.63
C THR A 83 -26.82 30.45 -1.90
N ASP A 84 -25.95 29.44 -1.99
CA ASP A 84 -26.37 28.04 -2.19
C ASP A 84 -27.24 27.54 -1.02
N LEU A 85 -26.76 27.70 0.23
CA LEU A 85 -27.45 27.20 1.41
C LEU A 85 -28.77 27.92 1.67
N TYR A 86 -28.85 29.24 1.41
CA TYR A 86 -30.11 29.95 1.58
C TYR A 86 -31.15 29.55 0.54
N LYS A 87 -30.72 29.19 -0.68
CA LYS A 87 -31.62 28.62 -1.67
C LYS A 87 -32.14 27.26 -1.21
N GLU A 88 -31.27 26.38 -0.74
CA GLU A 88 -31.67 25.07 -0.19
C GLU A 88 -32.63 25.22 1.01
N VAL A 89 -32.44 26.24 1.85
CA VAL A 89 -33.35 26.53 2.97
C VAL A 89 -34.76 26.87 2.46
N GLU A 90 -34.88 27.68 1.39
CA GLU A 90 -36.21 27.95 0.80
C GLU A 90 -36.79 26.70 0.11
N ASP A 91 -35.97 25.93 -0.60
CA ASP A 91 -36.41 24.69 -1.24
C ASP A 91 -37.00 23.69 -0.21
N VAL A 92 -36.39 23.59 0.98
CA VAL A 92 -36.90 22.74 2.07
C VAL A 92 -38.12 23.33 2.77
N VAL A 93 -38.27 24.66 2.80
CA VAL A 93 -39.51 25.29 3.25
C VAL A 93 -40.65 24.88 2.32
N ASP A 94 -40.45 24.97 1.00
CA ASP A 94 -41.46 24.61 0.01
C ASP A 94 -41.78 23.09 0.06
N GLU A 95 -40.77 22.24 0.27
CA GLU A 95 -40.93 20.80 0.49
C GLU A 95 -41.74 20.51 1.77
N ALA A 96 -41.50 21.26 2.85
CA ALA A 96 -42.27 21.13 4.08
C ALA A 96 -43.72 21.60 3.92
N GLU A 97 -43.97 22.69 3.21
CA GLU A 97 -45.32 23.21 2.95
C GLU A 97 -46.14 22.24 2.07
N SER A 98 -45.53 21.70 1.01
CA SER A 98 -46.17 20.67 0.19
C SER A 98 -46.48 19.40 0.99
N TYR A 99 -45.56 18.94 1.83
CA TYR A 99 -45.79 17.81 2.73
C TYR A 99 -46.93 18.08 3.73
N THR A 100 -47.02 19.29 4.30
CA THR A 100 -48.14 19.64 5.19
C THR A 100 -49.47 19.67 4.45
N THR A 101 -49.50 20.10 3.19
CA THR A 101 -50.71 20.15 2.35
C THR A 101 -51.18 18.74 1.99
N ASP A 102 -50.26 17.86 1.61
CA ASP A 102 -50.56 16.48 1.22
C ASP A 102 -50.95 15.58 2.40
N SER A 103 -50.58 15.98 3.64
CA SER A 103 -50.94 15.27 4.86
C SER A 103 -52.28 15.71 5.47
N VAL A 104 -52.91 16.79 4.95
CA VAL A 104 -54.24 17.25 5.41
C VAL A 104 -55.31 16.20 5.11
N GLY A 105 -55.95 15.67 6.16
CA GLY A 105 -57.04 14.70 6.06
C GLY A 105 -56.69 13.26 6.47
N PHE A 106 -55.41 13.00 6.78
CA PHE A 106 -54.95 11.69 7.27
C PHE A 106 -54.44 11.78 8.72
N ASN A 107 -54.62 10.71 9.50
CA ASN A 107 -54.12 10.66 10.88
C ASN A 107 -52.60 10.39 10.92
N MET A 108 -51.81 11.48 11.01
CA MET A 108 -50.34 11.42 11.04
C MET A 108 -49.73 11.14 12.42
N ASP A 109 -50.54 10.91 13.47
CA ASP A 109 -49.99 10.70 14.81
C ASP A 109 -49.09 9.45 14.90
N SER A 110 -49.46 8.39 14.18
CA SER A 110 -48.65 7.15 14.11
C SER A 110 -47.36 7.35 13.33
N VAL A 111 -47.40 8.16 12.27
CA VAL A 111 -46.27 8.50 11.40
C VAL A 111 -45.28 9.39 12.14
N ALA A 112 -45.75 10.46 12.78
CA ALA A 112 -44.93 11.35 13.60
C ALA A 112 -44.28 10.59 14.77
N ASP A 113 -45.05 9.75 15.49
CA ASP A 113 -44.51 8.93 16.58
C ASP A 113 -43.44 7.96 16.08
N SER A 114 -43.64 7.34 14.90
CA SER A 114 -42.62 6.46 14.31
C SER A 114 -41.37 7.21 13.81
N MET A 115 -41.52 8.43 13.29
CA MET A 115 -40.40 9.30 12.90
C MET A 115 -39.59 9.76 14.10
N VAL A 116 -40.22 10.05 15.24
CA VAL A 116 -39.56 10.34 16.52
C VAL A 116 -38.88 9.07 17.08
N LYS A 117 -39.58 7.93 17.03
CA LYS A 117 -39.11 6.64 17.59
C LYS A 117 -38.03 5.95 16.76
N SER A 118 -37.89 6.29 15.47
CA SER A 118 -36.79 5.85 14.59
C SER A 118 -35.39 6.15 15.17
N ARG A 119 -35.29 7.05 16.15
CA ARG A 119 -34.09 7.23 17.00
C ARG A 119 -33.61 5.98 17.74
N THR A 120 -34.51 5.06 18.11
CA THR A 120 -34.14 3.96 19.02
C THR A 120 -33.42 2.79 18.34
N PHE A 121 -33.44 2.70 17.01
CA PHE A 121 -32.91 1.54 16.29
C PHE A 121 -31.61 1.79 15.52
N SER A 122 -31.19 3.05 15.33
CA SER A 122 -30.00 3.38 14.55
C SER A 122 -28.69 3.39 15.35
N PHE A 123 -28.71 3.40 16.69
CA PHE A 123 -27.47 3.35 17.49
C PHE A 123 -27.54 2.54 18.81
N GLY A 124 -28.66 1.87 19.09
CA GLY A 124 -28.85 1.06 20.29
C GLY A 124 -28.31 -0.37 20.21
N ASN A 125 -27.11 -0.60 19.66
CA ASN A 125 -26.50 -1.94 19.77
C ASN A 125 -24.97 -1.97 19.82
N TYR A 126 -24.36 -0.97 20.44
CA TYR A 126 -22.96 -1.02 20.91
C TYR A 126 -22.83 -0.44 22.31
N ASN A 127 -23.63 -0.93 23.27
CA ASN A 127 -23.18 -1.23 24.63
C ASN A 127 -24.34 -1.70 25.51
N ARG A 128 -24.02 -2.67 26.39
CA ARG A 128 -24.87 -3.34 27.41
C ARG A 128 -25.71 -4.53 26.93
N ARG A 129 -25.04 -5.68 26.80
CA ARG A 129 -25.59 -6.89 27.43
C ARG A 129 -25.47 -6.72 28.94
N ALA A 130 -26.53 -6.24 29.57
CA ALA A 130 -26.78 -6.49 30.99
C ALA A 130 -28.01 -7.40 31.05
N SER A 131 -27.80 -8.57 31.63
CA SER A 131 -28.79 -9.61 31.87
C SER A 131 -29.97 -9.09 32.69
N THR A 132 -31.18 -9.20 32.15
CA THR A 132 -32.41 -9.22 32.93
C THR A 132 -33.11 -10.56 32.70
N PHE A 133 -32.70 -11.54 33.49
CA PHE A 133 -33.52 -12.70 33.82
C PHE A 133 -34.45 -12.26 34.97
N ARG A 134 -35.77 -12.23 34.74
CA ARG A 134 -36.77 -12.13 35.81
C ARG A 134 -37.46 -13.49 35.90
N GLY A 135 -37.36 -14.12 37.07
CA GLY A 135 -38.06 -15.37 37.36
C GLY A 135 -37.79 -15.91 38.76
N ALA A 136 -38.63 -15.45 39.71
CA ALA A 136 -39.11 -16.13 40.91
C ALA A 136 -38.14 -16.60 42.03
N GLY A 137 -38.45 -16.22 43.28
CA GLY A 137 -38.09 -17.02 44.46
C GLY A 137 -37.73 -16.27 45.75
N HIS A 138 -38.77 -15.98 46.55
CA HIS A 138 -38.85 -16.08 48.01
C HIS A 138 -37.82 -15.44 48.99
N SER A 139 -38.43 -14.83 50.02
CA SER A 139 -38.06 -14.73 51.45
C SER A 139 -37.21 -13.56 51.97
N ASN A 140 -37.81 -12.87 52.98
CA ASN A 140 -37.27 -12.22 54.20
C ASN A 140 -35.84 -11.65 54.15
N ASP A 141 -35.55 -10.43 54.60
CA ASP A 141 -35.86 -9.86 55.92
C ASP A 141 -35.52 -8.35 55.96
N ARG A 142 -36.39 -7.60 56.64
CA ARG A 142 -36.12 -6.53 57.64
C ARG A 142 -35.06 -5.42 57.43
N ARG A 143 -35.58 -4.19 57.65
CA ARG A 143 -35.02 -3.03 58.41
C ARG A 143 -33.86 -2.25 57.75
N ALA A 144 -33.68 -0.94 57.94
CA ALA A 144 -34.47 0.13 58.57
C ALA A 144 -33.90 1.49 58.12
N SER A 145 -34.82 2.45 57.91
CA SER A 145 -34.73 3.90 58.11
C SER A 145 -33.51 4.56 58.78
N THR A 146 -33.17 5.77 58.29
CA THR A 146 -32.96 7.07 59.01
C THR A 146 -32.65 8.12 57.92
N ALA A 147 -33.44 9.16 57.59
CA ALA A 147 -34.11 10.24 58.34
C ALA A 147 -33.17 11.32 58.91
N GLY A 148 -33.46 12.58 58.54
CA GLY A 148 -33.02 13.82 59.19
C GLY A 148 -31.96 14.61 58.40
N GLU A 149 -32.00 15.94 58.26
CA GLU A 149 -32.95 16.96 58.70
C GLU A 149 -32.55 18.30 58.06
N SER A 150 -33.53 19.18 57.89
CA SER A 150 -33.48 20.56 57.39
C SER A 150 -32.73 21.54 58.30
N VAL A 151 -32.35 22.73 57.78
CA VAL A 151 -32.77 24.07 58.27
C VAL A 151 -32.26 25.19 57.34
N ALA A 152 -33.06 26.25 57.24
CA ALA A 152 -33.07 27.34 56.28
C ALA A 152 -32.35 28.64 56.75
N GLY A 153 -32.15 29.57 55.80
CA GLY A 153 -32.32 31.02 56.03
C GLY A 153 -31.24 31.95 55.44
N GLY A 154 -31.65 32.92 54.62
CA GLY A 154 -30.90 34.17 54.36
C GLY A 154 -30.94 34.71 52.92
N GLU A 155 -31.60 35.86 52.72
CA GLU A 155 -31.87 36.57 51.45
C GLU A 155 -30.67 37.36 50.86
N GLY A 156 -30.72 37.68 49.56
CA GLY A 156 -30.26 38.99 49.04
C GLY A 156 -29.25 39.10 47.87
N ASN A 157 -29.73 38.92 46.63
CA ASN A 157 -29.42 39.66 45.36
C ASN A 157 -27.97 39.69 44.75
N PRO A 158 -27.78 40.11 43.48
CA PRO A 158 -27.16 39.26 42.45
C PRO A 158 -25.89 39.85 41.80
N HIS A 159 -24.91 39.03 41.44
CA HIS A 159 -23.88 39.44 40.47
C HIS A 159 -23.41 38.25 39.63
N GLU A 160 -23.33 38.52 38.33
CA GLU A 160 -22.66 37.76 37.27
C GLU A 160 -21.20 37.47 37.67
N ASP A 161 -20.70 36.28 37.33
CA ASP A 161 -19.46 36.14 36.56
C ASP A 161 -19.17 34.67 36.22
N ASP A 162 -18.88 34.46 34.94
CA ASP A 162 -18.42 33.24 34.32
C ASP A 162 -16.99 32.88 34.77
N ALA A 163 -16.76 31.63 35.19
CA ALA A 163 -15.42 31.05 35.20
C ALA A 163 -15.46 29.54 34.95
N TYR A 164 -14.92 29.15 33.79
CA TYR A 164 -14.63 27.77 33.43
C TYR A 164 -13.41 27.26 34.22
N SER A 165 -13.55 26.11 34.90
CA SER A 165 -12.43 25.34 35.44
C SER A 165 -12.29 24.01 34.70
N GLU A 166 -11.12 23.82 34.09
CA GLU A 166 -10.65 22.55 33.51
C GLU A 166 -10.31 21.55 34.64
N GLU A 167 -10.79 20.31 34.53
CA GLU A 167 -10.27 19.19 35.33
C GLU A 167 -9.61 18.16 34.41
N ASP A 168 -8.31 17.97 34.65
CA ASP A 168 -7.49 16.87 34.13
C ASP A 168 -7.94 15.53 34.75
N VAL A 169 -8.10 14.50 33.93
CA VAL A 169 -8.28 13.12 34.41
C VAL A 169 -7.23 12.21 33.78
N ASP A 170 -6.32 11.78 34.65
CA ASP A 170 -5.31 10.74 34.47
C ASP A 170 -5.98 9.37 34.28
N ILE A 171 -5.52 8.56 33.31
CA ILE A 171 -6.01 7.19 33.09
C ILE A 171 -4.86 6.21 33.29
N SER A 172 -4.94 5.45 34.38
CA SER A 172 -4.13 4.26 34.65
C SER A 172 -4.82 3.00 34.14
N GLU A 173 -4.00 2.09 33.61
CA GLU A 173 -4.34 0.77 33.06
C GLU A 173 -5.00 -0.17 34.09
N LEU A 174 -5.76 -1.18 33.61
CA LEU A 174 -5.91 -2.54 34.16
C LEU A 174 -6.88 -3.40 33.27
N PRO A 175 -6.93 -4.75 33.38
CA PRO A 175 -6.68 -5.65 32.25
C PRO A 175 -7.83 -6.61 31.86
N SER A 176 -7.54 -7.38 30.83
CA SER A 176 -8.32 -8.39 30.09
C SER A 176 -9.03 -9.49 30.89
N HIS A 177 -10.20 -9.93 30.41
CA HIS A 177 -10.69 -11.30 30.63
C HIS A 177 -11.51 -11.86 29.44
N ASP A 178 -11.15 -13.08 29.04
CA ASP A 178 -11.80 -13.98 28.07
C ASP A 178 -13.24 -14.38 28.45
N ILE A 179 -14.08 -14.74 27.47
CA ILE A 179 -15.01 -15.91 27.54
C ILE A 179 -15.57 -16.32 26.15
N ARG A 180 -15.52 -17.63 25.94
CA ARG A 180 -16.05 -18.48 24.83
C ARG A 180 -17.58 -18.42 24.65
N ARG A 181 -18.09 -18.69 23.43
CA ARG A 181 -18.92 -19.89 23.08
C ARG A 181 -19.85 -19.75 21.83
N ARG A 182 -19.85 -20.88 21.09
CA ARG A 182 -20.93 -21.66 20.43
C ARG A 182 -21.77 -21.10 19.26
N SER A 183 -21.84 -22.01 18.27
CA SER A 183 -22.58 -22.07 17.02
C SER A 183 -24.04 -22.47 17.15
N MET A 184 -24.91 -21.97 16.26
CA MET A 184 -26.05 -22.73 15.71
C MET A 184 -26.59 -22.11 14.41
N SER A 185 -27.36 -22.89 13.67
CA SER A 185 -27.46 -22.98 12.20
C SER A 185 -28.89 -22.83 11.63
N LEU A 186 -28.99 -22.67 10.29
CA LEU A 186 -30.15 -22.90 9.39
C LEU A 186 -31.21 -21.75 9.35
N ARG A 187 -31.94 -21.41 8.26
CA ARG A 187 -32.29 -22.05 6.98
C ARG A 187 -32.88 -20.98 6.02
N GLU A 188 -32.70 -21.15 4.70
CA GLU A 188 -33.32 -20.43 3.55
C GLU A 188 -34.75 -20.97 3.24
N PRO A 189 -35.65 -20.31 2.46
CA PRO A 189 -35.48 -20.10 0.98
C PRO A 189 -36.20 -18.92 0.25
N ASP A 190 -35.78 -18.71 -1.02
CA ASP A 190 -36.43 -18.25 -2.29
C ASP A 190 -37.60 -17.22 -2.29
N GLY A 191 -37.76 -16.27 -3.21
CA GLY A 191 -37.10 -15.89 -4.48
C GLY A 191 -38.12 -15.24 -5.44
N ARG A 192 -37.81 -14.06 -6.04
CA ARG A 192 -38.17 -13.58 -7.42
C ARG A 192 -37.99 -12.05 -7.60
N GLU A 193 -37.29 -11.71 -8.70
CA GLU A 193 -37.07 -10.40 -9.36
C GLU A 193 -38.35 -9.87 -10.07
N PRO A 194 -38.46 -8.62 -10.64
CA PRO A 194 -37.39 -7.80 -11.24
C PRO A 194 -37.50 -6.25 -11.24
N SER A 195 -36.45 -5.63 -11.81
CA SER A 195 -36.42 -4.44 -12.71
C SER A 195 -35.79 -3.14 -12.19
N ASP A 196 -34.84 -2.66 -13.00
CA ASP A 196 -33.87 -1.58 -12.78
C ASP A 196 -34.40 -0.15 -12.98
N GLY A 197 -33.75 0.79 -12.27
CA GLY A 197 -33.77 2.23 -12.49
C GLY A 197 -32.76 2.92 -11.55
N HIS A 198 -31.61 3.35 -12.10
CA HIS A 198 -30.46 3.85 -11.34
C HIS A 198 -30.68 5.25 -10.71
N ALA A 199 -30.48 5.36 -9.39
CA ALA A 199 -30.01 6.56 -8.69
C ALA A 199 -29.30 6.20 -7.36
N ILE A 200 -28.05 6.68 -7.21
CA ILE A 200 -27.23 6.92 -6.00
C ILE A 200 -27.46 5.98 -4.79
N SER A 201 -26.62 4.94 -4.68
CA SER A 201 -26.64 3.94 -3.61
C SER A 201 -25.94 4.44 -2.33
N GLU A 202 -26.69 5.03 -1.40
CA GLU A 202 -26.30 5.09 0.01
C GLU A 202 -26.39 3.68 0.62
N MET A 203 -25.24 3.13 1.01
CA MET A 203 -25.15 1.81 1.61
C MET A 203 -25.52 1.88 3.10
N SER A 204 -26.81 2.05 3.44
CA SER A 204 -27.32 1.91 4.82
C SER A 204 -28.79 1.45 4.98
N ASP A 205 -29.50 1.05 3.92
CA ASP A 205 -30.97 0.83 4.03
C ASP A 205 -31.45 -0.62 4.23
N SER A 206 -30.58 -1.62 4.34
CA SER A 206 -31.01 -3.03 4.46
C SER A 206 -31.46 -3.47 5.87
N ARG A 207 -31.76 -2.56 6.80
CA ARG A 207 -32.29 -2.90 8.15
C ARG A 207 -33.58 -2.18 8.55
N PHE A 208 -34.15 -1.34 7.68
CA PHE A 208 -35.34 -0.56 8.03
C PHE A 208 -36.66 -1.33 7.82
N PHE A 209 -36.66 -2.40 7.02
CA PHE A 209 -37.85 -3.23 6.75
C PHE A 209 -38.28 -4.17 7.89
N GLY A 210 -37.53 -4.21 9.00
CA GLY A 210 -37.85 -5.06 10.16
C GLY A 210 -38.87 -4.46 11.12
N MET A 211 -39.22 -3.16 10.97
CA MET A 211 -40.14 -2.47 11.89
C MET A 211 -41.49 -2.10 11.26
N SER A 212 -41.74 -2.53 10.02
CA SER A 212 -43.03 -2.40 9.34
C SER A 212 -44.01 -3.54 9.68
N SER A 213 -43.60 -4.57 10.43
CA SER A 213 -44.47 -5.71 10.74
C SER A 213 -45.35 -5.54 11.99
N ASP A 214 -45.28 -4.41 12.71
CA ASP A 214 -46.01 -4.19 13.97
C ASP A 214 -47.16 -3.17 13.84
N LEU A 215 -47.39 -2.64 12.63
CA LEU A 215 -48.56 -1.83 12.31
C LEU A 215 -49.60 -2.71 11.63
N GLY A 216 -50.42 -3.36 12.45
CA GLY A 216 -51.66 -3.97 12.01
C GLY A 216 -52.68 -2.89 11.64
N HIS A 217 -52.69 -2.46 10.38
CA HIS A 217 -53.84 -1.92 9.67
C HIS A 217 -53.56 -1.96 8.16
N GLU A 218 -54.61 -2.11 7.36
CA GLU A 218 -54.61 -2.32 5.91
C GLU A 218 -53.60 -1.44 5.16
N HIS A 219 -52.85 -2.04 4.23
CA HIS A 219 -51.87 -1.36 3.38
C HIS A 219 -52.56 -0.31 2.49
N ASP A 220 -52.60 0.93 2.96
CA ASP A 220 -52.96 2.07 2.13
C ASP A 220 -51.66 2.61 1.47
N PRO A 221 -51.43 2.40 0.16
CA PRO A 221 -50.18 2.79 -0.51
C PRO A 221 -49.89 4.29 -0.42
N HIS A 222 -50.92 5.11 -0.21
CA HIS A 222 -50.80 6.55 -0.01
C HIS A 222 -50.15 6.92 1.33
N LEU A 223 -50.47 6.19 2.40
CA LEU A 223 -49.90 6.40 3.74
C LEU A 223 -48.39 6.05 3.76
N LEU A 224 -47.99 5.00 3.04
CA LEU A 224 -46.59 4.61 2.90
C LEU A 224 -45.78 5.66 2.11
N ALA A 225 -46.37 6.23 1.06
CA ALA A 225 -45.75 7.30 0.28
C ALA A 225 -45.53 8.55 1.14
N LEU A 226 -46.53 8.96 1.93
CA LEU A 226 -46.41 10.06 2.89
C LEU A 226 -45.36 9.77 3.96
N TYR A 227 -45.29 8.55 4.50
CA TYR A 227 -44.25 8.16 5.44
C TYR A 227 -42.84 8.32 4.86
N ASN A 228 -42.61 7.81 3.63
CA ASN A 228 -41.32 7.93 2.96
C ASN A 228 -40.95 9.38 2.64
N ALA A 229 -41.93 10.18 2.20
CA ALA A 229 -41.75 11.61 1.97
C ALA A 229 -41.34 12.34 3.26
N GLY A 230 -42.00 12.08 4.38
CA GLY A 230 -41.63 12.69 5.66
C GLY A 230 -40.28 12.23 6.20
N VAL A 231 -39.85 10.99 5.94
CA VAL A 231 -38.50 10.52 6.30
C VAL A 231 -37.43 11.20 5.45
N SER A 232 -37.69 11.39 4.15
CA SER A 232 -36.81 12.13 3.24
C SER A 232 -36.67 13.60 3.69
N LEU A 233 -37.80 14.27 3.91
CA LEU A 233 -37.86 15.64 4.39
C LEU A 233 -37.10 15.80 5.72
N LYS A 234 -37.29 14.88 6.67
CA LYS A 234 -36.54 14.86 7.94
C LYS A 234 -35.03 14.78 7.72
N LYS A 235 -34.55 13.90 6.82
CA LYS A 235 -33.12 13.80 6.49
C LYS A 235 -32.61 15.10 5.87
N HIS A 236 -33.39 15.71 4.97
CA HIS A 236 -33.03 16.95 4.29
C HIS A 236 -32.90 18.12 5.27
N ILE A 237 -33.88 18.29 6.17
CA ILE A 237 -33.87 19.31 7.25
C ILE A 237 -32.62 19.15 8.15
N ILE A 238 -32.28 17.92 8.55
CA ILE A 238 -31.09 17.64 9.37
C ILE A 238 -29.80 18.01 8.61
N SER A 239 -29.70 17.66 7.32
CA SER A 239 -28.54 17.98 6.49
C SER A 239 -28.29 19.49 6.41
N ILE A 240 -29.34 20.26 6.09
CA ILE A 240 -29.25 21.73 6.00
C ILE A 240 -28.89 22.35 7.35
N TYR A 241 -29.49 21.86 8.45
CA TYR A 241 -29.14 22.33 9.80
C TYR A 241 -27.65 22.15 10.10
N VAL A 242 -27.08 20.99 9.77
CA VAL A 242 -25.65 20.69 9.95
C VAL A 242 -24.80 21.65 9.10
N SER A 243 -25.16 21.86 7.83
CA SER A 243 -24.47 22.77 6.92
C SER A 243 -24.50 24.24 7.39
N LEU A 244 -25.65 24.75 7.86
CA LEU A 244 -25.77 26.10 8.41
C LEU A 244 -24.93 26.28 9.70
N CYS A 245 -24.95 25.28 10.58
CA CYS A 245 -24.09 25.27 11.78
C CYS A 245 -22.60 25.20 11.41
N GLY A 246 -22.27 24.46 10.35
CA GLY A 246 -20.94 24.43 9.75
C GLY A 246 -20.52 25.81 9.28
N LEU A 247 -21.39 26.53 8.57
CA LEU A 247 -21.12 27.89 8.07
C LEU A 247 -20.89 28.88 9.22
N LYS A 248 -21.66 28.75 10.31
CA LYS A 248 -21.44 29.53 11.55
C LYS A 248 -20.07 29.23 12.18
N SER A 249 -19.69 27.95 12.26
CA SER A 249 -18.36 27.53 12.74
C SER A 249 -17.23 28.05 11.84
N PHE A 250 -17.45 28.09 10.51
CA PHE A 250 -16.51 28.62 9.54
C PHE A 250 -16.15 30.10 9.81
N ILE A 251 -17.15 30.95 10.10
CA ILE A 251 -16.92 32.36 10.50
C ILE A 251 -16.06 32.42 11.77
N GLN A 252 -16.44 31.67 12.81
CA GLN A 252 -15.78 31.72 14.12
C GLN A 252 -14.31 31.25 14.06
N LEU A 253 -14.04 30.15 13.35
CA LEU A 253 -12.70 29.59 13.21
C LEU A 253 -11.79 30.50 12.40
N ASN A 254 -12.27 31.07 11.29
CA ASN A 254 -11.48 32.00 10.48
C ASN A 254 -11.19 33.30 11.23
N ARG A 255 -12.18 33.88 11.95
CA ARG A 255 -11.96 35.06 12.80
C ARG A 255 -10.89 34.82 13.86
N THR A 256 -10.95 33.65 14.50
CA THR A 256 -9.95 33.21 15.48
C THR A 256 -8.57 33.02 14.82
N GLY A 257 -8.55 32.49 13.60
CA GLY A 257 -7.33 32.25 12.85
C GLY A 257 -6.60 33.51 12.41
N PHE A 258 -7.31 34.51 11.88
CA PHE A 258 -6.74 35.84 11.61
C PHE A 258 -6.17 36.47 12.88
N SER A 259 -6.92 36.44 13.99
CA SER A 259 -6.47 36.99 15.27
C SER A 259 -5.20 36.31 15.80
N LYS A 260 -5.10 34.98 15.66
CA LYS A 260 -3.91 34.20 16.08
C LYS A 260 -2.72 34.36 15.14
N ALA A 261 -2.94 34.56 13.84
CA ALA A 261 -1.87 34.82 12.87
C ALA A 261 -1.25 36.20 13.14
N LEU A 262 -2.09 37.24 13.27
CA LEU A 262 -1.67 38.60 13.62
C LEU A 262 -0.98 38.66 14.99
N LYS A 263 -1.50 37.99 16.02
CA LYS A 263 -0.85 37.92 17.33
C LYS A 263 0.56 37.31 17.24
N LYS A 264 0.76 36.33 16.36
CA LYS A 264 2.06 35.68 16.17
C LYS A 264 3.02 36.58 15.40
N TYR A 265 2.55 37.28 14.36
CA TYR A 265 3.32 38.29 13.64
C TYR A 265 3.81 39.39 14.59
N ASP A 266 2.89 40.00 15.35
CA ASP A 266 3.17 41.04 16.34
C ASP A 266 4.20 40.58 17.38
N LYS A 267 4.09 39.33 17.86
CA LYS A 267 5.01 38.77 18.86
C LYS A 267 6.41 38.48 18.32
N ILE A 268 6.53 38.04 17.06
CA ILE A 268 7.82 37.61 16.48
C ILE A 268 8.62 38.81 15.96
N LEU A 269 7.94 39.80 15.35
CA LEU A 269 8.57 40.96 14.73
C LEU A 269 8.50 42.24 15.60
N ASP A 270 8.00 42.12 16.84
CA ASP A 270 7.78 43.20 17.81
C ASP A 270 6.99 44.40 17.22
N ARG A 271 5.84 44.10 16.60
CA ARG A 271 4.93 45.06 15.95
C ARG A 271 3.54 45.05 16.59
N SER A 272 2.65 45.97 16.16
CA SER A 272 1.29 46.12 16.70
C SER A 272 0.19 46.15 15.62
N LEU A 273 0.29 45.26 14.62
CA LEU A 273 -0.61 45.22 13.47
C LEU A 273 -2.00 44.67 13.81
N ARG A 274 -2.12 43.82 14.83
CA ARG A 274 -3.36 43.08 15.12
C ARG A 274 -4.58 43.97 15.35
N ARG A 275 -4.46 45.03 16.15
CA ARG A 275 -5.62 45.88 16.49
C ARG A 275 -6.13 46.65 15.28
N GLY A 276 -5.21 47.24 14.51
CA GLY A 276 -5.54 47.99 13.30
C GLY A 276 -6.20 47.10 12.24
N TYR A 277 -5.59 45.98 11.90
CA TYR A 277 -6.09 45.12 10.83
C TYR A 277 -7.39 44.38 11.20
N MET A 278 -7.55 43.95 12.46
CA MET A 278 -8.79 43.30 12.90
C MET A 278 -9.98 44.25 12.89
N ASN A 279 -9.81 45.50 13.32
CA ASN A 279 -10.90 46.46 13.40
C ASN A 279 -11.23 47.07 12.04
N THR A 280 -10.22 47.37 11.22
CA THR A 280 -10.40 48.07 9.95
C THR A 280 -10.76 47.13 8.79
N THR A 281 -10.21 45.91 8.76
CA THR A 281 -10.29 45.03 7.58
C THR A 281 -11.08 43.74 7.85
N VAL A 282 -10.78 43.03 8.95
CA VAL A 282 -11.44 41.73 9.21
C VAL A 282 -12.87 41.91 9.72
N SER A 283 -13.10 42.82 10.66
CA SER A 283 -14.44 43.00 11.26
C SER A 283 -15.42 43.74 10.35
N THR A 284 -14.91 44.47 9.35
CA THR A 284 -15.71 45.19 8.35
C THR A 284 -16.02 44.32 7.12
N ALA A 285 -15.31 43.20 6.94
CA ALA A 285 -15.56 42.28 5.85
C ALA A 285 -16.90 41.54 6.04
N TYR A 286 -17.60 41.33 4.93
CA TYR A 286 -18.98 40.86 4.88
C TYR A 286 -19.30 39.61 5.76
N PRO A 287 -18.48 38.53 5.76
CA PRO A 287 -18.76 37.34 6.57
C PRO A 287 -18.70 37.57 8.09
N PHE A 288 -18.03 38.63 8.54
CA PHE A 288 -17.76 38.89 9.95
C PHE A 288 -18.64 40.00 10.54
N THR A 289 -19.51 40.62 9.74
CA THR A 289 -20.41 41.66 10.22
C THR A 289 -21.49 41.08 11.13
N ASN A 290 -21.92 41.86 12.13
CA ASN A 290 -22.98 41.43 13.05
C ASN A 290 -24.32 41.17 12.33
N GLN A 291 -24.58 41.89 11.23
CA GLN A 291 -25.80 41.73 10.43
C GLN A 291 -25.84 40.35 9.76
N THR A 292 -24.74 39.92 9.13
CA THR A 292 -24.64 38.61 8.48
C THR A 292 -24.79 37.46 9.50
N ILE A 293 -24.17 37.59 10.67
CA ILE A 293 -24.26 36.57 11.73
C ILE A 293 -25.70 36.46 12.25
N GLN A 294 -26.39 37.58 12.44
CA GLN A 294 -27.81 37.59 12.84
C GLN A 294 -28.70 36.94 11.77
N HIS A 295 -28.49 37.26 10.50
CA HIS A 295 -29.26 36.66 9.41
C HIS A 295 -29.07 35.13 9.32
N LEU A 296 -27.84 34.65 9.53
CA LEU A 296 -27.57 33.21 9.61
C LEU A 296 -28.27 32.56 10.81
N ASP A 297 -28.25 33.21 11.98
CA ASP A 297 -28.94 32.73 13.18
C ASP A 297 -30.47 32.69 13.00
N ASP A 298 -31.04 33.64 12.27
CA ASP A 298 -32.46 33.65 11.93
C ASP A 298 -32.84 32.48 11.00
N LYS A 299 -31.99 32.15 10.01
CA LYS A 299 -32.20 30.99 9.13
C LYS A 299 -32.07 29.67 9.90
N ILE A 300 -31.11 29.55 10.81
CA ILE A 300 -31.00 28.38 11.71
C ILE A 300 -32.26 28.25 12.57
N ALA A 301 -32.75 29.35 13.14
CA ALA A 301 -33.99 29.35 13.92
C ALA A 301 -35.22 28.97 13.08
N ARG A 302 -35.26 29.34 11.80
CA ARG A 302 -36.32 28.93 10.87
C ARG A 302 -36.32 27.41 10.64
N ILE A 303 -35.15 26.81 10.41
CA ILE A 303 -35.01 25.35 10.28
C ILE A 303 -35.40 24.62 11.58
N GLU A 304 -35.04 25.16 12.75
CA GLU A 304 -35.45 24.59 14.05
C GLU A 304 -36.98 24.59 14.24
N ARG A 305 -37.68 25.60 13.73
CA ARG A 305 -39.16 25.67 13.72
C ARG A 305 -39.76 24.68 12.73
N LEU A 306 -39.24 24.60 11.50
CA LEU A 306 -39.71 23.62 10.50
C LEU A 306 -39.59 22.19 10.98
N TYR A 307 -38.47 21.84 11.64
CA TYR A 307 -38.31 20.51 12.25
C TYR A 307 -39.31 20.29 13.39
N ALA A 308 -39.65 21.34 14.14
CA ALA A 308 -40.63 21.24 15.21
C ALA A 308 -42.04 20.95 14.68
N ASP A 309 -42.43 21.64 13.61
CA ASP A 309 -43.75 21.52 12.99
C ASP A 309 -43.92 20.18 12.27
N THR A 310 -42.86 19.67 11.62
CA THR A 310 -42.90 18.44 10.81
C THR A 310 -42.69 17.15 11.63
N VAL A 311 -41.82 17.18 12.66
CA VAL A 311 -41.39 15.96 13.37
C VAL A 311 -41.81 15.94 14.84
N THR A 312 -41.70 17.05 15.59
CA THR A 312 -41.90 17.06 17.05
C THR A 312 -43.25 17.60 17.51
N LYS A 313 -44.25 17.64 16.60
CA LYS A 313 -45.63 18.08 16.90
C LYS A 313 -45.68 19.49 17.54
N GLY A 314 -44.80 20.39 17.10
CA GLY A 314 -44.71 21.77 17.58
C GLY A 314 -43.84 21.99 18.83
N ASP A 315 -43.21 20.95 19.40
CA ASP A 315 -42.27 21.13 20.52
C ASP A 315 -40.90 21.62 20.05
N LEU A 316 -40.70 22.93 20.13
CA LEU A 316 -39.45 23.61 19.78
C LEU A 316 -38.26 23.16 20.65
N SER A 317 -38.50 22.82 21.92
CA SER A 317 -37.43 22.46 22.85
C SER A 317 -36.85 21.07 22.52
N LEU A 318 -37.73 20.14 22.15
CA LEU A 318 -37.36 18.81 21.69
C LEU A 318 -36.63 18.89 20.35
N SER A 319 -37.15 19.67 19.39
CA SER A 319 -36.53 19.91 18.07
C SER A 319 -35.06 20.36 18.20
N LYS A 320 -34.79 21.42 18.97
CA LYS A 320 -33.43 21.93 19.21
C LYS A 320 -32.52 20.87 19.80
N ARG A 321 -33.03 20.06 20.73
CA ARG A 321 -32.26 18.98 21.34
C ARG A 321 -31.93 17.88 20.33
N GLU A 322 -32.84 17.54 19.43
CA GLU A 322 -32.59 16.52 18.39
C GLU A 322 -31.57 16.98 17.35
N LEU A 323 -31.77 18.16 16.80
CA LEU A 323 -30.89 18.74 15.79
C LEU A 323 -29.46 18.90 16.32
N ARG A 324 -29.29 19.39 17.56
CA ARG A 324 -27.97 19.47 18.21
C ARG A 324 -27.32 18.10 18.44
N LEU A 325 -28.10 17.07 18.71
CA LEU A 325 -27.57 15.71 18.84
C LEU A 325 -27.08 15.17 17.50
N HIS A 326 -27.84 15.36 16.42
CA HIS A 326 -27.40 15.01 15.06
C HIS A 326 -26.13 15.77 14.64
N LEU A 327 -26.06 17.07 14.95
CA LEU A 327 -24.84 17.86 14.73
C LEU A 327 -23.64 17.28 15.50
N ARG A 328 -23.82 16.94 16.79
CA ARG A 328 -22.75 16.35 17.60
C ARG A 328 -22.26 15.02 17.02
N GLU A 329 -23.17 14.17 16.58
CA GLU A 329 -22.84 12.87 15.98
C GLU A 329 -22.08 13.05 14.65
N HIS A 330 -22.53 13.97 13.80
CA HIS A 330 -21.86 14.30 12.54
C HIS A 330 -20.43 14.80 12.80
N VAL A 331 -20.26 15.75 13.71
CA VAL A 331 -18.95 16.31 14.05
C VAL A 331 -18.02 15.24 14.66
N VAL A 332 -18.55 14.33 15.48
CA VAL A 332 -17.76 13.20 16.01
C VAL A 332 -17.34 12.24 14.90
N TRP A 333 -18.21 11.98 13.95
CA TRP A 333 -17.91 11.13 12.80
C TRP A 333 -16.83 11.75 11.91
N GLU A 334 -16.97 13.02 11.53
CA GLU A 334 -15.98 13.77 10.73
C GLU A 334 -14.61 13.84 11.43
N ARG A 335 -14.59 14.10 12.74
CA ARG A 335 -13.32 14.09 13.50
C ARG A 335 -12.64 12.73 13.45
N ASN A 336 -13.40 11.65 13.53
CA ASN A 336 -12.85 10.29 13.48
C ASN A 336 -12.36 9.89 12.08
N THR A 337 -12.97 10.39 11.01
CA THR A 337 -12.52 10.16 9.64
C THR A 337 -11.25 10.95 9.34
N VAL A 338 -11.24 12.25 9.64
CA VAL A 338 -10.06 13.13 9.49
C VAL A 338 -8.88 12.62 10.32
N TRP A 339 -9.12 12.19 11.57
CA TRP A 339 -8.08 11.60 12.41
C TRP A 339 -7.51 10.31 11.81
N ARG A 340 -8.36 9.44 11.26
CA ARG A 340 -7.93 8.22 10.56
C ARG A 340 -7.10 8.52 9.32
N GLU A 341 -7.52 9.47 8.50
CA GLU A 341 -6.79 9.88 7.30
C GLU A 341 -5.44 10.52 7.63
N MET A 342 -5.42 11.43 8.61
CA MET A 342 -4.20 12.10 9.06
C MET A 342 -3.18 11.09 9.61
N ILE A 343 -3.63 10.13 10.43
CA ILE A 343 -2.78 9.03 10.89
C ILE A 343 -2.32 8.15 9.73
N GLY A 344 -3.16 7.92 8.72
CA GLY A 344 -2.78 7.17 7.53
C GLY A 344 -1.66 7.86 6.74
N ILE A 345 -1.73 9.17 6.57
CA ILE A 345 -0.70 9.99 5.91
C ILE A 345 0.58 10.01 6.73
N GLU A 346 0.49 10.21 8.04
CA GLU A 346 1.63 10.23 8.94
C GLU A 346 2.33 8.87 9.01
N ARG A 347 1.56 7.77 9.03
CA ARG A 347 2.10 6.40 8.95
C ARG A 347 2.79 6.12 7.62
N LYS A 348 2.23 6.58 6.49
CA LYS A 348 2.88 6.46 5.16
C LYS A 348 4.17 7.28 5.06
N ALA A 349 4.20 8.48 5.65
CA ALA A 349 5.41 9.32 5.71
C ALA A 349 6.48 8.70 6.64
N GLN A 350 6.07 8.17 7.78
CA GLN A 350 6.96 7.45 8.70
C GLN A 350 7.48 6.16 8.09
N ALA A 351 6.66 5.43 7.35
CA ALA A 351 7.01 4.24 6.58
C ALA A 351 8.13 4.52 5.56
N ALA A 352 7.99 5.59 4.77
CA ALA A 352 9.03 6.05 3.84
C ALA A 352 10.34 6.40 4.57
N ASN A 353 10.25 7.07 5.73
CA ASN A 353 11.43 7.41 6.54
C ASN A 353 12.07 6.20 7.24
N MET A 354 11.30 5.16 7.58
CA MET A 354 11.83 3.92 8.16
C MET A 354 12.63 3.08 7.14
N GLY A 355 12.28 3.12 5.85
CA GLY A 355 13.05 2.47 4.79
C GLY A 355 14.49 3.02 4.66
N ILE A 356 14.68 4.30 4.99
CA ILE A 356 15.99 4.98 4.95
C ILE A 356 16.90 4.58 6.13
N ARG A 357 16.33 4.10 7.25
CA ARG A 357 17.07 3.76 8.50
C ARG A 357 18.03 2.58 8.41
N ASN A 358 17.99 1.80 7.33
CA ASN A 358 18.94 0.70 7.07
C ASN A 358 20.00 1.06 6.02
N THR A 359 20.06 2.30 5.55
CA THR A 359 21.05 2.76 4.55
C THR A 359 22.32 3.30 5.21
N LEU A 360 23.42 3.39 4.47
CA LEU A 360 24.75 3.84 4.95
C LEU A 360 24.75 5.15 5.74
N LEU A 361 23.81 6.06 5.48
CA LEU A 361 23.67 7.36 6.14
C LEU A 361 22.59 7.37 7.25
N GLY A 362 21.69 6.38 7.25
CA GLY A 362 20.67 6.21 8.27
C GLY A 362 21.23 5.47 9.47
N GLY A 363 21.71 6.20 10.48
CA GLY A 363 22.10 5.60 11.74
C GLY A 363 20.95 4.79 12.36
N ALA A 364 21.30 3.71 13.07
CA ALA A 364 20.38 2.96 13.91
C ALA A 364 19.95 3.83 15.11
N GLN A 365 19.05 4.79 14.88
CA GLN A 365 18.46 5.58 15.96
C GLN A 365 17.14 4.94 16.41
N ASP A 366 17.04 4.73 17.71
CA ASP A 366 15.88 4.17 18.40
C ASP A 366 14.57 4.90 18.01
N ALA A 367 13.49 4.12 17.90
CA ALA A 367 12.17 4.62 17.53
C ALA A 367 11.65 5.73 18.49
N GLU A 368 12.19 5.80 19.70
CA GLU A 368 11.84 6.80 20.72
C GLU A 368 12.43 8.18 20.45
N ALA A 369 13.63 8.27 19.85
CA ALA A 369 14.26 9.56 19.53
C ALA A 369 13.52 10.32 18.42
N ALA A 370 12.89 9.59 17.49
CA ALA A 370 12.12 10.16 16.39
C ALA A 370 10.75 10.71 16.79
N ARG A 371 10.23 10.36 17.98
CA ARG A 371 9.01 11.00 18.52
C ARG A 371 9.22 12.48 18.86
N ARG A 372 10.48 12.94 18.94
CA ARG A 372 10.85 14.32 19.23
C ARG A 372 11.33 15.02 17.95
N GLN A 373 10.45 15.21 16.96
CA GLN A 373 10.77 16.07 15.81
C GLN A 373 10.44 17.53 16.15
N GLY A 374 11.51 18.31 16.34
CA GLY A 374 11.47 19.74 16.67
C GLY A 374 12.84 20.41 16.64
N ASP A 375 13.92 19.66 16.88
CA ASP A 375 15.29 20.20 16.87
C ASP A 375 16.07 19.74 15.63
N GLU A 376 16.88 20.63 15.07
CA GLU A 376 17.87 20.32 14.04
C GLU A 376 18.83 19.24 14.59
N GLN A 377 18.76 18.03 14.04
CA GLN A 377 19.65 16.95 14.47
C GLN A 377 21.00 17.11 13.78
N GLU A 378 21.97 17.70 14.48
CA GLU A 378 23.37 17.64 14.08
C GLU A 378 23.84 16.17 14.01
N PRO A 379 24.54 15.75 12.95
CA PRO A 379 24.99 14.37 12.83
C PRO A 379 26.00 14.05 13.94
N PRO A 380 25.80 12.99 14.74
CA PRO A 380 26.71 12.68 15.84
C PRO A 380 28.12 12.38 15.29
N THR A 381 29.11 13.15 15.70
CA THR A 381 30.53 12.93 15.40
C THR A 381 31.18 12.13 16.53
N LYS A 382 32.03 11.17 16.19
CA LYS A 382 32.83 10.41 17.17
C LYS A 382 34.28 10.80 17.00
N GLU A 383 34.88 11.33 18.06
CA GLU A 383 36.29 11.75 18.03
C GLU A 383 37.21 10.53 18.17
N ILE A 384 38.12 10.34 17.21
CA ILE A 384 39.20 9.35 17.32
C ILE A 384 40.48 10.11 17.67
N VAL A 385 41.13 9.69 18.76
CA VAL A 385 42.42 10.26 19.19
C VAL A 385 43.53 9.51 18.46
N THR A 386 44.23 10.20 17.56
CA THR A 386 45.44 9.69 16.88
C THR A 386 46.69 10.42 17.42
N PRO A 387 47.89 9.84 17.31
CA PRO A 387 49.12 10.47 17.83
C PRO A 387 49.52 11.80 17.17
N VAL A 388 48.82 12.21 16.10
CA VAL A 388 49.05 13.49 15.38
C VAL A 388 47.89 14.48 15.57
N GLY A 389 46.83 14.12 16.31
CA GLY A 389 45.70 15.02 16.61
C GLY A 389 44.36 14.31 16.80
N ARG A 390 43.34 15.10 17.18
CA ARG A 390 41.94 14.64 17.28
C ARG A 390 41.25 14.86 15.94
N CYS A 391 40.79 13.79 15.31
CA CYS A 391 40.02 13.87 14.07
C CYS A 391 38.55 13.55 14.37
N PRO A 392 37.60 14.49 14.14
CA PRO A 392 36.18 14.20 14.25
C PRO A 392 35.77 13.33 13.06
N VAL A 393 35.47 12.06 13.30
CA VAL A 393 34.96 11.16 12.26
C VAL A 393 33.44 11.08 12.39
N PRO A 394 32.69 11.28 11.31
CA PRO A 394 31.25 11.08 11.32
C PRO A 394 30.91 9.65 11.78
N SER A 395 29.96 9.50 12.71
CA SER A 395 29.61 8.19 13.27
C SER A 395 29.17 7.15 12.22
N TRP A 396 28.64 7.58 11.08
CA TRP A 396 28.26 6.70 9.97
C TRP A 396 29.46 5.91 9.39
N MET A 397 30.66 6.48 9.39
CA MET A 397 31.89 5.81 8.91
C MET A 397 32.38 4.70 9.84
N LEU A 398 31.89 4.63 11.09
CA LEU A 398 32.21 3.54 12.03
C LEU A 398 31.12 2.46 12.12
N THR A 399 30.12 2.51 11.23
CA THR A 399 29.02 1.53 11.21
C THR A 399 29.49 0.21 10.59
N SER A 400 28.99 -0.93 11.09
CA SER A 400 29.27 -2.27 10.52
C SER A 400 29.01 -2.34 9.02
N ASN A 401 27.99 -1.63 8.51
CA ASN A 401 27.65 -1.59 7.08
C ASN A 401 28.75 -0.90 6.23
N PHE A 402 29.39 0.14 6.78
CA PHE A 402 30.48 0.83 6.09
C PHE A 402 31.76 -0.03 6.07
N ALA A 403 32.05 -0.72 7.17
CA ALA A 403 33.15 -1.69 7.20
C ALA A 403 32.95 -2.84 6.20
N THR A 404 31.72 -3.37 6.08
CA THR A 404 31.40 -4.36 5.05
C THR A 404 31.52 -3.79 3.63
N LEU A 405 31.17 -2.52 3.39
CA LEU A 405 31.38 -1.87 2.09
C LEU A 405 32.86 -1.81 1.73
N ILE A 406 33.70 -1.38 2.67
CA ILE A 406 35.15 -1.31 2.48
C ILE A 406 35.71 -2.70 2.17
N ALA A 407 35.29 -3.73 2.91
CA ALA A 407 35.73 -5.10 2.66
C ALA A 407 35.35 -5.57 1.24
N ILE A 408 34.12 -5.28 0.78
CA ILE A 408 33.67 -5.61 -0.58
C ILE A 408 34.49 -4.86 -1.63
N LEU A 409 34.79 -3.58 -1.41
CA LEU A 409 35.65 -2.78 -2.31
C LEU A 409 37.08 -3.33 -2.38
N ILE A 410 37.65 -3.74 -1.24
CA ILE A 410 38.98 -4.36 -1.19
C ILE A 410 38.97 -5.67 -2.00
N ILE A 411 37.98 -6.54 -1.80
CA ILE A 411 37.85 -7.80 -2.55
C ILE A 411 37.77 -7.51 -4.06
N PHE A 412 36.96 -6.53 -4.46
CA PHE A 412 36.82 -6.13 -5.86
C PHE A 412 38.13 -5.59 -6.45
N SER A 413 38.83 -4.71 -5.76
CA SER A 413 40.13 -4.19 -6.20
C SER A 413 41.19 -5.29 -6.31
N VAL A 414 41.21 -6.24 -5.38
CA VAL A 414 42.12 -7.39 -5.42
C VAL A 414 41.82 -8.28 -6.63
N MET A 415 40.54 -8.58 -6.91
CA MET A 415 40.16 -9.38 -8.08
C MET A 415 40.47 -8.71 -9.42
N LEU A 416 40.45 -7.37 -9.49
CA LEU A 416 40.89 -6.64 -10.68
C LEU A 416 42.42 -6.63 -10.83
N ALA A 417 43.16 -6.57 -9.73
CA ALA A 417 44.62 -6.47 -9.76
C ALA A 417 45.32 -7.83 -9.95
N VAL A 418 44.76 -8.91 -9.40
CA VAL A 418 45.36 -10.26 -9.46
C VAL A 418 44.92 -10.94 -10.77
N PRO A 419 45.85 -11.31 -11.67
CA PRO A 419 45.51 -11.97 -12.91
C PRO A 419 45.05 -13.42 -12.65
N ILE A 420 43.73 -13.64 -12.67
CA ILE A 420 43.10 -14.96 -12.48
C ILE A 420 42.79 -15.62 -13.82
N ILE A 421 42.43 -14.82 -14.84
CA ILE A 421 42.05 -15.27 -16.19
C ILE A 421 42.87 -14.47 -17.19
N ASP A 422 43.39 -15.14 -18.23
CA ASP A 422 44.29 -14.53 -19.22
C ASP A 422 43.63 -13.38 -20.00
N GLU A 423 42.32 -13.49 -20.26
CA GLU A 423 41.53 -12.52 -21.00
C GLU A 423 41.00 -11.40 -20.08
N PRO A 424 41.41 -10.13 -20.29
CA PRO A 424 41.14 -9.07 -19.33
C PRO A 424 39.66 -8.66 -19.24
N GLU A 425 38.85 -8.91 -20.26
CA GLU A 425 37.38 -8.72 -20.26
C GLU A 425 36.71 -9.75 -19.35
N GLN A 426 37.18 -11.00 -19.39
CA GLN A 426 36.64 -12.09 -18.57
C GLN A 426 36.99 -11.88 -17.11
N GLN A 427 38.22 -11.44 -16.81
CA GLN A 427 38.63 -11.08 -15.46
C GLN A 427 37.82 -9.90 -14.91
N ASN A 428 37.67 -8.83 -15.69
CA ASN A 428 36.86 -7.67 -15.30
C ASN A 428 35.40 -8.06 -15.07
N CYS A 429 34.86 -8.95 -15.90
CA CYS A 429 33.52 -9.51 -15.72
C CYS A 429 33.39 -10.28 -14.41
N LEU A 430 34.36 -11.16 -14.11
CA LEU A 430 34.36 -11.98 -12.90
C LEU A 430 34.43 -11.10 -11.64
N ALA A 431 35.29 -10.08 -11.64
CA ALA A 431 35.39 -9.12 -10.55
C ALA A 431 34.06 -8.34 -10.37
N MET A 432 33.46 -7.86 -11.45
CA MET A 432 32.16 -7.19 -11.43
C MET A 432 31.05 -8.10 -10.89
N LEU A 433 31.00 -9.36 -11.34
CA LEU A 433 30.01 -10.35 -10.89
C LEU A 433 30.14 -10.62 -9.39
N ALA A 434 31.36 -10.81 -8.89
CA ALA A 434 31.61 -11.02 -7.46
C ALA A 434 31.21 -9.78 -6.63
N PHE A 435 31.57 -8.58 -7.11
CA PHE A 435 31.25 -7.32 -6.45
C PHE A 435 29.74 -7.09 -6.32
N VAL A 436 29.00 -7.21 -7.43
CA VAL A 436 27.54 -7.05 -7.45
C VAL A 436 26.85 -8.12 -6.59
N SER A 437 27.33 -9.36 -6.65
CA SER A 437 26.79 -10.46 -5.83
C SER A 437 26.96 -10.21 -4.34
N LEU A 438 28.13 -9.71 -3.91
CA LEU A 438 28.39 -9.37 -2.52
C LEU A 438 27.54 -8.19 -2.05
N LEU A 439 27.35 -7.16 -2.88
CA LEU A 439 26.48 -6.02 -2.57
C LEU A 439 25.02 -6.45 -2.39
N TRP A 440 24.51 -7.32 -3.26
CA TRP A 440 23.17 -7.88 -3.13
C TRP A 440 23.01 -8.82 -1.92
N ALA A 441 24.03 -9.63 -1.62
CA ALA A 441 23.99 -10.55 -0.49
C ALA A 441 24.02 -9.82 0.86
N THR A 442 24.72 -8.69 0.94
CA THR A 442 24.91 -7.94 2.18
C THR A 442 23.90 -6.79 2.37
N GLU A 443 23.19 -6.36 1.32
CA GLU A 443 22.26 -5.21 1.33
C GLU A 443 22.88 -3.92 1.88
N VAL A 444 24.21 -3.75 1.78
CA VAL A 444 24.91 -2.55 2.28
C VAL A 444 24.43 -1.28 1.57
N ILE A 445 24.08 -1.42 0.29
CA ILE A 445 23.35 -0.42 -0.48
C ILE A 445 22.01 -1.02 -0.95
N PRO A 446 20.98 -0.21 -1.21
CA PRO A 446 19.71 -0.71 -1.71
C PRO A 446 19.87 -1.53 -3.01
N LEU A 447 19.10 -2.62 -3.13
CA LEU A 447 19.22 -3.57 -4.25
C LEU A 447 19.04 -2.91 -5.63
N PHE A 448 18.10 -1.97 -5.75
CA PHE A 448 17.88 -1.24 -7.01
C PHE A 448 19.05 -0.30 -7.35
N VAL A 449 19.73 0.28 -6.34
CA VAL A 449 20.92 1.14 -6.55
C VAL A 449 22.09 0.30 -7.07
N THR A 450 22.29 -0.89 -6.49
CA THR A 450 23.26 -1.86 -7.02
C THR A 450 22.96 -2.19 -8.49
N SER A 451 21.67 -2.27 -8.85
CA SER A 451 21.25 -2.62 -10.21
C SER A 451 21.47 -1.49 -11.22
N ILE A 452 21.33 -0.24 -10.80
CA ILE A 452 21.71 0.95 -11.59
C ILE A 452 23.23 1.02 -11.78
N LEU A 453 24.01 0.52 -10.82
CA LEU A 453 25.48 0.51 -10.90
C LEU A 453 26.03 -0.46 -11.96
N ILE A 454 25.28 -1.52 -12.29
CA ILE A 454 25.70 -2.57 -13.25
C ILE A 454 26.03 -2.01 -14.64
N PRO A 455 25.15 -1.27 -15.34
CA PRO A 455 25.46 -0.74 -16.67
C PRO A 455 26.66 0.22 -16.63
N PHE A 456 26.82 0.99 -15.55
CA PHE A 456 27.99 1.85 -15.33
C PHE A 456 29.28 1.05 -15.24
N LEU A 457 29.32 0.01 -14.40
CA LEU A 457 30.50 -0.86 -14.26
C LEU A 457 30.79 -1.61 -15.57
N THR A 458 29.76 -2.09 -16.26
CA THR A 458 29.91 -2.84 -17.52
C THR A 458 30.64 -2.01 -18.58
N VAL A 459 30.34 -0.71 -18.67
CA VAL A 459 30.96 0.23 -19.62
C VAL A 459 32.37 0.62 -19.17
N ILE A 460 32.56 0.99 -17.90
CA ILE A 460 33.87 1.46 -17.40
C ILE A 460 34.91 0.35 -17.38
N LEU A 461 34.50 -0.86 -16.99
CA LEU A 461 35.39 -2.02 -16.95
C LEU A 461 35.58 -2.68 -18.33
N GLN A 462 34.96 -2.14 -19.40
CA GLN A 462 35.06 -2.65 -20.77
C GLN A 462 34.82 -4.17 -20.88
N VAL A 463 33.72 -4.63 -20.29
CA VAL A 463 33.42 -6.06 -20.14
C VAL A 463 32.86 -6.70 -21.42
N MET A 464 32.18 -5.92 -22.26
CA MET A 464 31.43 -6.45 -23.40
C MET A 464 32.30 -6.56 -24.66
N ARG A 465 32.06 -7.61 -25.44
CA ARG A 465 32.75 -7.95 -26.69
C ARG A 465 31.79 -7.98 -27.88
N SER A 466 32.34 -7.74 -29.07
CA SER A 466 31.60 -7.77 -30.34
C SER A 466 31.29 -9.20 -30.73
N ASP A 467 30.08 -9.45 -31.24
CA ASP A 467 29.65 -10.78 -31.65
C ASP A 467 30.43 -11.29 -32.89
N GLU A 468 30.91 -10.38 -33.76
CA GLU A 468 31.64 -10.72 -34.99
C GLU A 468 33.13 -10.98 -34.74
N ASP A 469 33.84 -10.03 -34.14
CA ASP A 469 35.30 -10.07 -34.00
C ASP A 469 35.78 -10.57 -32.63
N ARG A 470 34.87 -10.80 -31.67
CA ARG A 470 35.17 -11.09 -30.24
C ARG A 470 36.08 -10.07 -29.55
N SER A 471 36.31 -8.91 -30.18
CA SER A 471 37.09 -7.79 -29.66
C SER A 471 36.26 -6.94 -28.70
N ARG A 472 36.93 -6.15 -27.85
CA ARG A 472 36.25 -5.24 -26.90
C ARG A 472 35.35 -4.25 -27.63
N LEU A 473 34.13 -4.09 -27.15
CA LEU A 473 33.28 -2.98 -27.60
C LEU A 473 33.88 -1.66 -27.15
N HIS A 474 33.82 -0.67 -28.04
CA HIS A 474 34.07 0.71 -27.67
C HIS A 474 33.03 1.17 -26.62
N PRO A 475 33.40 1.96 -25.58
CA PRO A 475 32.51 2.31 -24.48
C PRO A 475 31.14 2.89 -24.91
N LYS A 476 31.09 3.60 -26.04
CA LYS A 476 29.85 4.15 -26.61
C LYS A 476 28.87 3.07 -27.07
N ASP A 477 29.37 2.04 -27.74
CA ASP A 477 28.52 0.96 -28.25
C ASP A 477 28.20 -0.04 -27.13
N ALA A 478 29.13 -0.23 -26.19
CA ALA A 478 28.87 -0.95 -24.95
C ALA A 478 27.73 -0.30 -24.17
N ALA A 479 27.70 1.03 -24.03
CA ALA A 479 26.61 1.72 -23.35
C ALA A 479 25.25 1.46 -24.02
N LYS A 480 25.16 1.56 -25.36
CA LYS A 480 23.92 1.26 -26.09
C LYS A 480 23.46 -0.18 -25.85
N TYR A 481 24.37 -1.14 -25.93
CA TYR A 481 24.05 -2.55 -25.71
C TYR A 481 23.59 -2.80 -24.27
N ALA A 482 24.27 -2.22 -23.27
CA ALA A 482 23.89 -2.31 -21.86
C ALA A 482 22.48 -1.77 -21.63
N PHE A 483 22.16 -0.55 -22.10
CA PHE A 483 20.83 0.03 -21.92
C PHE A 483 19.75 -0.73 -22.71
N ALA A 484 20.04 -1.22 -23.91
CA ALA A 484 19.10 -2.06 -24.67
C ALA A 484 18.80 -3.38 -23.93
N SER A 485 19.80 -3.98 -23.28
CA SER A 485 19.62 -5.21 -22.50
C SER A 485 18.79 -5.02 -21.22
N MET A 486 18.63 -3.77 -20.76
CA MET A 486 17.80 -3.44 -19.60
C MET A 486 16.30 -3.43 -19.94
N TRP A 487 15.91 -3.08 -21.16
CA TRP A 487 14.50 -2.96 -21.56
C TRP A 487 14.08 -4.08 -22.52
N THR A 488 13.75 -5.24 -21.95
CA THR A 488 13.39 -6.45 -22.70
C THR A 488 11.90 -6.76 -22.58
N SER A 489 11.41 -7.69 -23.40
CA SER A 489 10.05 -8.23 -23.33
C SER A 489 9.67 -8.73 -21.93
N VAL A 490 10.65 -9.20 -21.15
CA VAL A 490 10.44 -9.65 -19.77
C VAL A 490 10.08 -8.49 -18.84
N ILE A 491 10.69 -7.32 -19.02
CA ILE A 491 10.35 -6.10 -18.27
C ILE A 491 8.97 -5.59 -18.66
N MET A 492 8.62 -5.66 -19.95
CA MET A 492 7.28 -5.33 -20.42
C MET A 492 6.22 -6.26 -19.82
N LEU A 493 6.55 -7.55 -19.66
CA LEU A 493 5.69 -8.53 -19.00
C LEU A 493 5.44 -8.22 -17.52
N LEU A 494 6.49 -7.80 -16.78
CA LEU A 494 6.34 -7.32 -15.40
C LEU A 494 5.41 -6.10 -15.32
N LEU A 495 5.57 -5.13 -16.22
CA LEU A 495 4.72 -3.93 -16.30
C LEU A 495 3.26 -4.27 -16.60
N GLY A 496 3.00 -5.17 -17.56
CA GLY A 496 1.66 -5.68 -17.84
C GLY A 496 1.06 -6.40 -16.63
N GLY A 497 1.85 -7.23 -15.94
CA GLY A 497 1.46 -7.91 -14.71
C GLY A 497 1.11 -6.94 -13.58
N PHE A 498 1.93 -5.91 -13.35
CA PHE A 498 1.64 -4.85 -12.36
C PHE A 498 0.39 -4.06 -12.72
N THR A 499 0.15 -3.81 -14.00
CA THR A 499 -1.04 -3.10 -14.47
C THR A 499 -2.31 -3.92 -14.22
N ILE A 500 -2.29 -5.21 -14.57
CA ILE A 500 -3.40 -6.13 -14.25
C ILE A 500 -3.62 -6.19 -12.74
N ALA A 501 -2.56 -6.37 -11.95
CA ALA A 501 -2.63 -6.42 -10.50
C ALA A 501 -3.21 -5.14 -9.88
N ALA A 502 -2.78 -3.97 -10.37
CA ALA A 502 -3.30 -2.67 -9.93
C ALA A 502 -4.80 -2.56 -10.25
N ALA A 503 -5.23 -2.92 -11.46
CA ALA A 503 -6.63 -2.88 -11.87
C ALA A 503 -7.51 -3.83 -11.03
N LEU A 504 -7.04 -5.08 -10.82
CA LEU A 504 -7.75 -6.07 -10.00
C LEU A 504 -7.86 -5.63 -8.53
N SER A 505 -6.84 -4.96 -7.99
CA SER A 505 -6.81 -4.49 -6.61
C SER A 505 -7.71 -3.26 -6.40
N LYS A 506 -7.60 -2.25 -7.28
CA LYS A 506 -8.36 -0.99 -7.20
C LYS A 506 -9.87 -1.21 -7.29
N HIS A 507 -10.32 -2.19 -8.07
CA HIS A 507 -11.73 -2.52 -8.25
C HIS A 507 -12.23 -3.68 -7.37
N ASP A 508 -11.50 -4.03 -6.29
CA ASP A 508 -11.84 -5.08 -5.31
C ASP A 508 -12.07 -6.50 -5.91
N ILE A 509 -11.66 -6.73 -7.16
CA ILE A 509 -11.74 -8.05 -7.80
C ILE A 509 -10.79 -9.03 -7.11
N ALA A 510 -9.57 -8.57 -6.81
CA ALA A 510 -8.57 -9.34 -6.06
C ALA A 510 -9.10 -9.73 -4.66
N ARG A 511 -9.85 -8.85 -3.99
CA ARG A 511 -10.50 -9.14 -2.70
C ARG A 511 -11.53 -10.26 -2.84
N ARG A 512 -12.37 -10.23 -3.88
CA ARG A 512 -13.35 -11.30 -4.14
C ARG A 512 -12.66 -12.64 -4.40
N MET A 513 -11.62 -12.66 -5.25
CA MET A 513 -10.81 -13.86 -5.52
C MET A 513 -10.17 -14.41 -4.23
N ALA A 514 -9.61 -13.53 -3.40
CA ALA A 514 -9.03 -13.89 -2.11
C ALA A 514 -10.06 -14.58 -1.19
N THR A 515 -11.26 -14.02 -1.08
CA THR A 515 -12.32 -14.60 -0.26
C THR A 515 -12.81 -15.95 -0.78
N PHE A 516 -12.84 -16.13 -2.11
CA PHE A 516 -13.18 -17.40 -2.73
C PHE A 516 -12.14 -18.48 -2.40
N VAL A 517 -10.85 -18.21 -2.65
CA VAL A 517 -9.76 -19.16 -2.34
C VAL A 517 -9.74 -19.48 -0.85
N LEU A 518 -9.89 -18.46 0.00
CA LEU A 518 -9.84 -18.62 1.45
C LEU A 518 -11.03 -19.41 2.02
N SER A 519 -12.22 -19.23 1.46
CA SER A 519 -13.39 -20.02 1.84
C SER A 519 -13.19 -21.52 1.63
N LYS A 520 -12.28 -21.90 0.71
CA LYS A 520 -11.95 -23.29 0.39
C LYS A 520 -10.69 -23.81 1.11
N ALA A 521 -9.77 -22.91 1.50
CA ALA A 521 -8.50 -23.26 2.16
C ALA A 521 -8.62 -23.57 3.67
N GLY A 522 -9.74 -23.21 4.31
CA GLY A 522 -9.97 -23.41 5.75
C GLY A 522 -9.23 -22.39 6.64
N THR A 523 -9.18 -22.65 7.95
CA THR A 523 -8.65 -21.70 8.96
C THR A 523 -7.26 -22.02 9.48
N ARG A 524 -6.67 -23.16 9.06
CA ARG A 524 -5.36 -23.62 9.56
C ARG A 524 -4.23 -23.00 8.73
N PRO A 525 -3.31 -22.21 9.32
CA PRO A 525 -2.23 -21.54 8.58
C PRO A 525 -1.35 -22.48 7.73
N ARG A 526 -1.11 -23.71 8.20
CA ARG A 526 -0.33 -24.71 7.45
C ARG A 526 -1.02 -25.13 6.14
N THR A 527 -2.34 -25.29 6.17
CA THR A 527 -3.15 -25.65 5.01
C THR A 527 -3.28 -24.46 4.06
N VAL A 528 -3.53 -23.26 4.60
CA VAL A 528 -3.59 -22.03 3.79
C VAL A 528 -2.26 -21.77 3.07
N LEU A 529 -1.13 -22.03 3.72
CA LEU A 529 0.19 -21.92 3.10
C LEU A 529 0.31 -22.85 1.88
N VAL A 530 0.06 -24.16 2.05
CA VAL A 530 0.23 -25.13 0.94
C VAL A 530 -0.78 -24.89 -0.18
N THR A 531 -2.02 -24.49 0.14
CA THR A 531 -3.02 -24.15 -0.87
C THR A 531 -2.56 -22.97 -1.72
N ASN A 532 -2.04 -21.91 -1.11
CA ASN A 532 -1.51 -20.76 -1.86
C ASN A 532 -0.25 -21.11 -2.66
N MET A 533 0.60 -22.01 -2.15
CA MET A 533 1.75 -22.51 -2.90
C MET A 533 1.32 -23.29 -4.15
N PHE A 534 0.33 -24.18 -4.06
CA PHE A 534 -0.17 -24.91 -5.24
C PHE A 534 -0.89 -23.99 -6.23
N VAL A 535 -1.69 -23.02 -5.76
CA VAL A 535 -2.29 -22.01 -6.64
C VAL A 535 -1.20 -21.23 -7.38
N SER A 536 -0.15 -20.82 -6.66
CA SER A 536 1.02 -20.14 -7.24
C SER A 536 1.75 -20.98 -8.28
N MET A 537 2.00 -22.26 -7.99
CA MET A 537 2.61 -23.20 -8.94
C MET A 537 1.75 -23.34 -10.20
N PHE A 538 0.45 -23.58 -10.03
CA PHE A 538 -0.47 -23.80 -11.14
C PHE A 538 -0.56 -22.55 -12.02
N LEU A 539 -0.69 -21.36 -11.44
CA LEU A 539 -0.70 -20.12 -12.22
C LEU A 539 0.64 -19.89 -12.92
N SER A 540 1.77 -20.17 -12.26
CA SER A 540 3.10 -20.04 -12.85
C SER A 540 3.33 -21.01 -14.03
N MET A 541 2.75 -22.21 -13.96
CA MET A 541 2.84 -23.24 -15.02
C MET A 541 2.20 -22.80 -16.34
N TRP A 542 1.16 -21.97 -16.31
CA TRP A 542 0.38 -21.59 -17.51
C TRP A 542 0.57 -20.15 -17.94
N ILE A 543 0.90 -19.25 -17.01
CA ILE A 543 1.06 -17.82 -17.27
C ILE A 543 2.54 -17.50 -17.50
N SER A 544 3.30 -17.44 -16.43
CA SER A 544 4.76 -17.33 -16.42
C SER A 544 5.26 -17.24 -14.99
N ASN A 545 6.52 -17.60 -14.79
CA ASN A 545 7.25 -17.34 -13.55
C ASN A 545 7.45 -15.84 -13.25
N VAL A 546 7.07 -14.93 -14.16
CA VAL A 546 7.23 -13.47 -13.98
C VAL A 546 5.91 -12.83 -13.54
N ALA A 547 4.81 -13.11 -14.24
CA ALA A 547 3.51 -12.47 -13.98
C ALA A 547 2.70 -13.16 -12.88
N ALA A 548 2.79 -14.49 -12.76
CA ALA A 548 2.00 -15.25 -11.78
C ALA A 548 2.24 -14.86 -10.31
N PRO A 549 3.48 -14.62 -9.83
CA PRO A 549 3.70 -14.19 -8.45
C PRO A 549 3.00 -12.87 -8.12
N VAL A 550 3.06 -11.90 -9.04
CA VAL A 550 2.42 -10.58 -8.88
C VAL A 550 0.92 -10.74 -8.64
N LEU A 551 0.26 -11.56 -9.46
CA LEU A 551 -1.17 -11.88 -9.31
C LEU A 551 -1.46 -12.59 -7.98
N CYS A 552 -0.63 -13.57 -7.61
CA CYS A 552 -0.78 -14.29 -6.34
C CYS A 552 -0.66 -13.34 -5.14
N TYR A 553 0.28 -12.42 -5.17
CA TYR A 553 0.45 -11.41 -4.12
C TYR A 553 -0.73 -10.46 -4.02
N SER A 554 -1.30 -10.02 -5.15
CA SER A 554 -2.54 -9.22 -5.15
C SER A 554 -3.72 -9.98 -4.54
N ILE A 555 -3.83 -11.28 -4.80
CA ILE A 555 -4.86 -12.14 -4.22
C ILE A 555 -4.66 -12.30 -2.70
N ILE A 556 -3.44 -12.44 -2.20
CA ILE A 556 -3.21 -12.61 -0.76
C ILE A 556 -3.11 -11.29 0.03
N GLN A 557 -3.00 -10.14 -0.63
CA GLN A 557 -2.84 -8.83 0.01
C GLN A 557 -3.94 -8.49 1.04
N PRO A 558 -5.24 -8.76 0.79
CA PRO A 558 -6.29 -8.55 1.79
C PRO A 558 -6.10 -9.41 3.05
N MET A 559 -5.52 -10.61 2.90
CA MET A 559 -5.21 -11.48 4.03
C MET A 559 -4.00 -10.99 4.80
N LEU A 560 -2.94 -10.53 4.10
CA LEU A 560 -1.76 -9.95 4.73
C LEU A 560 -2.09 -8.71 5.58
N ARG A 561 -3.05 -7.87 5.13
CA ARG A 561 -3.48 -6.67 5.87
C ARG A 561 -4.14 -6.98 7.21
N ASN A 562 -4.76 -8.16 7.36
CA ASN A 562 -5.41 -8.58 8.60
C ASN A 562 -4.45 -9.29 9.57
N LEU A 563 -3.19 -9.50 9.16
CA LEU A 563 -2.17 -10.16 9.96
C LEU A 563 -1.22 -9.13 10.59
N PRO A 564 -0.66 -9.42 11.77
CA PRO A 564 0.34 -8.55 12.38
C PRO A 564 1.54 -8.32 11.43
N PRO A 565 2.10 -7.10 11.37
CA PRO A 565 3.19 -6.74 10.44
C PRO A 565 4.41 -7.67 10.52
N ASP A 566 4.75 -8.19 11.70
CA ASP A 566 5.90 -9.09 11.92
C ASP A 566 5.52 -10.58 12.01
N SER A 567 4.33 -10.95 11.55
CA SER A 567 3.84 -12.32 11.63
C SER A 567 4.73 -13.30 10.85
N ARG A 568 5.16 -14.37 11.54
CA ARG A 568 5.91 -15.47 10.91
C ARG A 568 5.13 -16.14 9.78
N PHE A 569 3.79 -16.14 9.87
CA PHE A 569 2.95 -16.67 8.80
C PHE A 569 2.98 -15.77 7.56
N SER A 570 2.94 -14.44 7.70
CA SER A 570 3.06 -13.51 6.58
C SER A 570 4.39 -13.72 5.83
N LYS A 571 5.49 -13.87 6.57
CA LYS A 571 6.81 -14.18 6.00
C LYS A 571 6.84 -15.53 5.27
N ALA A 572 6.30 -16.57 5.90
CA ALA A 572 6.23 -17.91 5.31
C ALA A 572 5.37 -17.93 4.05
N LEU A 573 4.27 -17.18 4.02
CA LEU A 573 3.35 -17.10 2.90
C LEU A 573 3.97 -16.36 1.70
N VAL A 574 4.55 -15.18 1.94
CA VAL A 574 5.20 -14.39 0.87
C VAL A 574 6.36 -15.20 0.28
N LEU A 575 7.22 -15.78 1.12
CA LEU A 575 8.33 -16.61 0.64
C LEU A 575 7.84 -17.91 -0.04
N GLY A 576 6.81 -18.54 0.50
CA GLY A 576 6.23 -19.76 -0.06
C GLY A 576 5.67 -19.56 -1.46
N ILE A 577 4.98 -18.44 -1.71
CA ILE A 577 4.49 -18.09 -3.06
C ILE A 577 5.66 -17.91 -4.01
N ALA A 578 6.72 -17.19 -3.62
CA ALA A 578 7.91 -16.98 -4.44
C ALA A 578 8.57 -18.30 -4.87
N LEU A 579 8.86 -19.16 -3.89
CA LEU A 579 9.49 -20.45 -4.14
C LEU A 579 8.59 -21.38 -4.97
N ALA A 580 7.28 -21.39 -4.70
CA ALA A 580 6.35 -22.19 -5.48
C ALA A 580 6.17 -21.67 -6.92
N SER A 581 6.23 -20.36 -7.16
CA SER A 581 6.20 -19.81 -8.51
C SER A 581 7.45 -20.19 -9.31
N ASN A 582 8.64 -20.17 -8.69
CA ASN A 582 9.87 -20.62 -9.34
C ASN A 582 9.78 -22.10 -9.75
N VAL A 583 9.35 -22.97 -8.83
CA VAL A 583 9.15 -24.40 -9.10
C VAL A 583 8.06 -24.60 -10.17
N GLY A 584 6.94 -23.86 -10.10
CA GLY A 584 5.90 -23.89 -11.14
C GLY A 584 6.40 -23.44 -12.52
N GLY A 585 7.40 -22.56 -12.57
CA GLY A 585 8.08 -22.16 -13.80
C GLY A 585 8.82 -23.31 -14.51
N ALA A 586 9.14 -24.40 -13.81
CA ALA A 586 9.76 -25.60 -14.36
C ALA A 586 8.71 -26.64 -14.85
N ALA A 587 7.44 -26.48 -14.44
CA ALA A 587 6.43 -27.52 -14.61
C ALA A 587 5.95 -27.67 -16.07
N SER A 588 5.98 -26.61 -16.87
CA SER A 588 5.51 -26.63 -18.27
C SER A 588 6.57 -26.11 -19.24
N PRO A 589 6.66 -26.64 -20.47
CA PRO A 589 7.61 -26.17 -21.46
C PRO A 589 7.47 -24.69 -21.81
N ILE A 590 6.25 -24.14 -21.69
CA ILE A 590 5.94 -22.74 -21.98
C ILE A 590 5.97 -21.82 -20.75
N ALA A 591 6.10 -22.38 -19.54
CA ALA A 591 5.99 -21.61 -18.30
C ALA A 591 7.12 -20.58 -18.10
N SER A 592 8.28 -20.84 -18.71
CA SER A 592 9.43 -19.98 -18.54
C SER A 592 10.36 -20.02 -19.76
N PRO A 593 11.06 -18.90 -20.07
CA PRO A 593 11.95 -18.84 -21.22
C PRO A 593 13.03 -19.92 -21.21
N GLN A 594 13.58 -20.27 -20.05
CA GLN A 594 14.60 -21.31 -19.93
C GLN A 594 14.13 -22.69 -20.41
N ASN A 595 12.84 -23.01 -20.30
CA ASN A 595 12.31 -24.30 -20.76
C ASN A 595 12.17 -24.33 -22.29
N ILE A 596 11.78 -23.20 -22.89
CA ILE A 596 11.75 -23.03 -24.35
C ILE A 596 13.17 -23.15 -24.92
N ILE A 597 14.15 -22.49 -24.29
CA ILE A 597 15.56 -22.61 -24.66
C ILE A 597 16.02 -24.07 -24.53
N ALA A 598 15.58 -24.80 -23.51
CA ALA A 598 15.90 -26.21 -23.36
C ALA A 598 15.37 -27.04 -24.54
N LEU A 599 14.11 -26.84 -24.94
CA LEU A 599 13.53 -27.51 -26.11
C LEU A 599 14.29 -27.22 -27.41
N GLN A 600 14.75 -25.98 -27.60
CA GLN A 600 15.57 -25.59 -28.76
C GLN A 600 16.96 -26.24 -28.79
N ASN A 601 17.45 -26.67 -27.63
CA ASN A 601 18.73 -27.38 -27.47
C ASN A 601 18.57 -28.90 -27.39
N MET A 602 17.38 -29.46 -27.67
CA MET A 602 17.12 -30.90 -27.72
C MET A 602 16.79 -31.33 -29.16
N TYR A 603 17.51 -32.33 -29.68
CA TYR A 603 17.29 -32.87 -31.02
C TYR A 603 17.13 -34.40 -30.95
N PRO A 604 15.95 -34.98 -31.23
CA PRO A 604 14.67 -34.30 -31.48
C PRO A 604 14.09 -33.61 -30.22
N PRO A 605 13.24 -32.59 -30.36
CA PRO A 605 12.60 -31.93 -29.23
C PRO A 605 11.67 -32.90 -28.50
N ILE A 606 11.64 -32.83 -27.17
CA ILE A 606 10.81 -33.71 -26.36
C ILE A 606 9.33 -33.32 -26.46
N SER A 607 8.46 -34.32 -26.45
CA SER A 607 7.01 -34.08 -26.47
C SER A 607 6.54 -33.40 -25.17
N TRP A 608 5.45 -32.64 -25.24
CA TRP A 608 4.82 -32.06 -24.05
C TRP A 608 4.43 -33.12 -23.01
N GLY A 609 3.95 -34.27 -23.47
CA GLY A 609 3.60 -35.40 -22.60
C GLY A 609 4.81 -35.92 -21.82
N THR A 610 5.95 -36.07 -22.51
CA THR A 610 7.23 -36.48 -21.90
C THR A 610 7.72 -35.43 -20.89
N TRP A 611 7.64 -34.14 -21.23
CA TRP A 611 7.98 -33.05 -20.31
C TRP A 611 7.15 -33.14 -19.03
N PHE A 612 5.82 -33.21 -19.15
CA PHE A 612 4.91 -33.25 -18.00
C PHE A 612 5.06 -34.51 -17.14
N PHE A 613 5.31 -35.66 -17.77
CA PHE A 613 5.56 -36.90 -17.07
C PHE A 613 6.75 -36.79 -16.10
N ILE A 614 7.76 -36.00 -16.46
CA ILE A 614 8.95 -35.78 -15.64
C ILE A 614 8.75 -34.58 -14.69
N SER A 615 8.35 -33.42 -15.23
CA SER A 615 8.36 -32.15 -14.52
C SER A 615 7.29 -32.07 -13.43
N ILE A 616 6.07 -32.56 -13.66
CA ILE A 616 4.96 -32.43 -12.71
C ILE A 616 5.25 -33.20 -11.41
N PRO A 617 5.63 -34.49 -11.44
CA PRO A 617 5.99 -35.21 -10.22
C PRO A 617 7.14 -34.54 -9.46
N VAL A 618 8.19 -34.12 -10.17
CA VAL A 618 9.33 -33.40 -9.57
C VAL A 618 8.87 -32.12 -8.88
N CYS A 619 8.08 -31.28 -9.56
CA CYS A 619 7.62 -30.00 -9.02
C CYS A 619 6.68 -30.18 -7.81
N VAL A 620 5.77 -31.15 -7.85
CA VAL A 620 4.86 -31.45 -6.74
C VAL A 620 5.65 -31.91 -5.51
N ILE A 621 6.62 -32.81 -5.68
CA ILE A 621 7.48 -33.28 -4.59
C ILE A 621 8.30 -32.11 -4.02
N CYS A 622 8.92 -31.29 -4.88
CA CYS A 622 9.65 -30.10 -4.46
C CYS A 622 8.77 -29.16 -3.62
N ILE A 623 7.56 -28.85 -4.06
CA ILE A 623 6.64 -27.95 -3.32
C ILE A 623 6.24 -28.54 -1.97
N LEU A 624 5.97 -29.85 -1.90
CA LEU A 624 5.63 -30.49 -0.63
C LEU A 624 6.81 -30.45 0.35
N LEU A 625 8.04 -30.72 -0.12
CA LEU A 625 9.23 -30.65 0.74
C LEU A 625 9.57 -29.21 1.16
N ILE A 626 9.43 -28.24 0.26
CA ILE A 626 9.59 -26.82 0.58
C ILE A 626 8.52 -26.38 1.60
N TRP A 627 7.28 -26.83 1.44
CA TRP A 627 6.21 -26.58 2.40
C TRP A 627 6.56 -27.14 3.79
N VAL A 628 7.04 -28.38 3.87
CA VAL A 628 7.53 -28.97 5.13
C VAL A 628 8.64 -28.13 5.74
N LEU A 629 9.62 -27.69 4.93
CA LEU A 629 10.70 -26.81 5.38
C LEU A 629 10.17 -25.48 5.92
N LEU A 630 9.22 -24.83 5.24
CA LEU A 630 8.66 -23.56 5.69
C LEU A 630 7.81 -23.73 6.96
N VAL A 631 7.05 -24.82 7.08
CA VAL A 631 6.29 -25.12 8.29
C VAL A 631 7.23 -25.39 9.48
N ALA A 632 8.31 -26.14 9.26
CA ALA A 632 9.30 -26.47 10.29
C ALA A 632 10.16 -25.26 10.69
N THR A 633 10.48 -24.35 9.79
CA THR A 633 11.34 -23.20 10.09
C THR A 633 10.57 -21.99 10.62
N PHE A 634 9.42 -21.65 10.04
CA PHE A 634 8.63 -20.49 10.46
C PHE A 634 7.59 -20.79 11.54
N HIS A 635 7.18 -22.05 11.69
CA HIS A 635 6.12 -22.45 12.64
C HIS A 635 4.84 -21.59 12.51
N PRO A 636 4.19 -21.56 11.34
CA PRO A 636 3.10 -20.63 11.04
C PRO A 636 1.84 -20.78 11.91
N GLY A 637 1.72 -21.87 12.68
CA GLY A 637 0.56 -22.14 13.54
C GLY A 637 0.60 -21.55 14.96
N ARG A 638 1.72 -20.93 15.40
CA ARG A 638 1.80 -20.30 16.73
C ARG A 638 1.27 -18.86 16.67
N GLY A 639 0.16 -18.58 17.37
CA GLY A 639 -0.31 -17.22 17.64
C GLY A 639 -1.02 -16.51 16.48
N THR A 640 -1.46 -17.22 15.44
CA THR A 640 -2.26 -16.64 14.35
C THR A 640 -3.52 -17.46 14.09
N THR A 641 -4.67 -16.84 14.31
CA THR A 641 -5.97 -17.37 13.88
C THR A 641 -6.39 -16.59 12.65
N ILE A 642 -6.43 -17.26 11.49
CA ILE A 642 -6.93 -16.64 10.27
C ILE A 642 -8.45 -16.48 10.42
N VAL A 643 -8.92 -15.24 10.52
CA VAL A 643 -10.35 -14.97 10.53
C VAL A 643 -10.88 -15.32 9.14
N PRO A 644 -11.85 -16.26 9.02
CA PRO A 644 -12.43 -16.58 7.73
C PRO A 644 -13.14 -15.33 7.20
N ILE A 645 -12.64 -14.80 6.09
CA ILE A 645 -13.24 -13.65 5.45
C ILE A 645 -14.53 -14.14 4.76
N ARG A 646 -15.68 -13.57 5.15
CA ARG A 646 -16.98 -13.89 4.54
C ARG A 646 -16.91 -13.50 3.05
N GLN A 647 -17.32 -14.42 2.17
CA GLN A 647 -17.38 -14.15 0.74
C GLN A 647 -18.26 -12.93 0.47
N VAL A 648 -17.75 -11.99 -0.32
CA VAL A 648 -18.54 -10.87 -0.83
C VAL A 648 -19.39 -11.41 -1.98
N LYS A 649 -20.71 -11.52 -1.78
CA LYS A 649 -21.66 -12.07 -2.77
C LYS A 649 -22.26 -11.00 -3.70
N ASP A 650 -21.64 -9.83 -3.79
CA ASP A 650 -22.18 -8.72 -4.58
C ASP A 650 -22.03 -9.00 -6.09
N LYS A 651 -22.99 -8.51 -6.88
CA LYS A 651 -22.99 -8.64 -8.35
C LYS A 651 -21.72 -7.97 -8.93
N PHE A 652 -21.24 -8.46 -10.08
CA PHE A 652 -20.09 -7.86 -10.79
C PHE A 652 -20.51 -6.54 -11.46
N SER A 653 -19.78 -5.47 -11.20
CA SER A 653 -19.97 -4.19 -11.90
C SER A 653 -19.53 -4.30 -13.37
N GLY A 654 -20.12 -3.50 -14.27
CA GLY A 654 -19.73 -3.46 -15.69
C GLY A 654 -18.24 -3.16 -15.89
N VAL A 655 -17.65 -2.30 -15.05
CA VAL A 655 -16.21 -2.02 -15.05
C VAL A 655 -15.40 -3.25 -14.61
N GLN A 656 -15.89 -4.00 -13.63
CA GLN A 656 -15.23 -5.25 -13.19
C GLN A 656 -15.27 -6.33 -14.27
N TRP A 657 -16.36 -6.41 -15.04
CA TRP A 657 -16.46 -7.28 -16.21
C TRP A 657 -15.45 -6.90 -17.29
N PHE A 658 -15.34 -5.62 -17.62
CA PHE A 658 -14.33 -5.12 -18.55
C PHE A 658 -12.91 -5.52 -18.13
N ILE A 659 -12.53 -5.27 -16.87
CA ILE A 659 -11.21 -5.63 -16.34
C ILE A 659 -10.97 -7.14 -16.41
N THR A 660 -11.98 -7.94 -16.03
CA THR A 660 -11.87 -9.40 -16.02
C THR A 660 -11.72 -9.95 -17.45
N ILE A 661 -12.49 -9.43 -18.41
CA ILE A 661 -12.42 -9.84 -19.81
C ILE A 661 -11.05 -9.48 -20.40
N VAL A 662 -10.57 -8.24 -20.22
CA VAL A 662 -9.25 -7.83 -20.71
C VAL A 662 -8.14 -8.69 -20.09
N THR A 663 -8.24 -8.97 -18.79
CA THR A 663 -7.27 -9.83 -18.09
C THR A 663 -7.29 -11.25 -18.64
N LEU A 664 -8.48 -11.84 -18.84
CA LEU A 664 -8.63 -13.20 -19.37
C LEU A 664 -8.12 -13.29 -20.81
N ILE A 665 -8.47 -12.33 -21.66
CA ILE A 665 -7.97 -12.24 -23.04
C ILE A 665 -6.45 -12.15 -23.04
N THR A 666 -5.85 -11.29 -22.20
CA THR A 666 -4.39 -11.16 -22.11
C THR A 666 -3.73 -12.48 -21.70
N ILE A 667 -4.31 -13.20 -20.73
CA ILE A 667 -3.81 -14.52 -20.31
C ILE A 667 -3.91 -15.54 -21.46
N VAL A 668 -5.05 -15.57 -22.18
CA VAL A 668 -5.22 -16.46 -23.34
C VAL A 668 -4.21 -16.14 -24.44
N LEU A 669 -3.97 -14.85 -24.73
CA LEU A 669 -2.96 -14.43 -25.70
C LEU A 669 -1.54 -14.84 -25.27
N TRP A 670 -1.21 -14.79 -23.98
CA TRP A 670 0.07 -15.33 -23.48
C TRP A 670 0.18 -16.85 -23.68
N CYS A 671 -0.90 -17.61 -23.46
CA CYS A 671 -0.88 -19.05 -23.68
C CYS A 671 -0.72 -19.44 -25.16
N VAL A 672 -1.25 -18.63 -26.09
CA VAL A 672 -1.20 -18.88 -27.55
C VAL A 672 -0.04 -18.14 -28.23
N SER A 673 0.81 -17.43 -27.46
CA SER A 673 1.80 -16.51 -28.03
C SER A 673 2.78 -17.17 -29.02
N HIS A 674 3.11 -18.45 -28.81
CA HIS A 674 4.03 -19.19 -29.67
C HIS A 674 3.47 -19.43 -31.08
N GLU A 675 2.15 -19.58 -31.25
CA GLU A 675 1.56 -19.71 -32.60
C GLU A 675 1.39 -18.35 -33.30
N MET A 676 1.43 -17.25 -32.54
CA MET A 676 1.22 -15.90 -33.04
C MET A 676 2.51 -15.06 -33.10
N GLU A 677 3.68 -15.70 -33.08
CA GLU A 677 4.99 -15.04 -33.13
C GLU A 677 5.12 -14.14 -34.38
N SER A 678 4.56 -14.56 -35.53
CA SER A 678 4.59 -13.77 -36.77
C SER A 678 3.83 -12.45 -36.69
N THR A 679 2.85 -12.33 -35.79
CA THR A 679 1.97 -11.16 -35.68
C THR A 679 2.37 -10.26 -34.53
N PHE A 680 2.60 -10.83 -33.35
CA PHE A 680 2.90 -10.07 -32.13
C PHE A 680 4.38 -10.02 -31.76
N GLY A 681 5.23 -10.86 -32.39
CA GLY A 681 6.63 -11.03 -31.99
C GLY A 681 6.72 -11.78 -30.66
N ASP A 682 6.85 -11.03 -29.56
CA ASP A 682 7.13 -11.59 -28.23
C ASP A 682 6.00 -11.28 -27.22
N MET A 683 5.89 -12.08 -26.17
CA MET A 683 4.94 -11.96 -25.05
C MET A 683 4.97 -10.57 -24.39
N GLY A 684 6.11 -9.88 -24.45
CA GLY A 684 6.26 -8.51 -23.95
C GLY A 684 5.38 -7.49 -24.66
N VAL A 685 5.10 -7.67 -25.96
CA VAL A 685 4.23 -6.78 -26.73
C VAL A 685 2.77 -6.97 -26.32
N ILE A 686 2.35 -8.22 -26.08
CA ILE A 686 1.02 -8.55 -25.56
C ILE A 686 0.77 -7.90 -24.20
N ALA A 687 1.81 -7.79 -23.36
CA ALA A 687 1.72 -7.16 -22.04
C ALA A 687 1.41 -5.65 -22.08
N ILE A 688 1.54 -5.00 -23.25
CA ILE A 688 1.18 -3.59 -23.45
C ILE A 688 -0.34 -3.40 -23.54
N ILE A 689 -1.08 -4.43 -23.99
CA ILE A 689 -2.54 -4.38 -24.16
C ILE A 689 -3.28 -3.93 -22.89
N PRO A 690 -3.11 -4.58 -21.73
CA PRO A 690 -3.77 -4.13 -20.50
C PRO A 690 -3.28 -2.75 -20.05
N LEU A 691 -2.04 -2.37 -20.35
CA LEU A 691 -1.50 -1.04 -20.06
C LEU A 691 -2.31 0.03 -20.81
N VAL A 692 -2.42 -0.11 -22.13
CA VAL A 692 -3.13 0.86 -22.98
C VAL A 692 -4.62 0.86 -22.65
N LEU A 693 -5.24 -0.31 -22.46
CA LEU A 693 -6.67 -0.38 -22.17
C LEU A 693 -7.02 0.17 -20.79
N PHE A 694 -6.28 -0.17 -19.73
CA PHE A 694 -6.64 0.28 -18.37
C PHE A 694 -6.28 1.74 -18.10
N PHE A 695 -5.14 2.23 -18.61
CA PHE A 695 -4.82 3.66 -18.49
C PHE A 695 -5.59 4.51 -19.51
N GLY A 696 -5.82 4.01 -20.72
CA GLY A 696 -6.56 4.74 -21.76
C GLY A 696 -8.05 4.89 -21.46
N THR A 697 -8.67 3.93 -20.77
CA THR A 697 -10.09 4.02 -20.36
C THR A 697 -10.30 4.73 -19.01
N GLY A 698 -9.23 5.14 -18.31
CA GLY A 698 -9.33 5.77 -16.99
C GLY A 698 -9.64 4.81 -15.84
N VAL A 699 -9.58 3.50 -16.07
CA VAL A 699 -9.64 2.47 -15.00
C VAL A 699 -8.47 2.68 -14.03
N LEU A 700 -7.28 2.96 -14.57
CA LEU A 700 -6.10 3.34 -13.81
C LEU A 700 -5.69 4.79 -14.11
N ASN A 701 -5.24 5.49 -13.07
CA ASN A 701 -4.85 6.91 -13.11
C ASN A 701 -3.32 7.06 -13.04
N LYS A 702 -2.83 8.27 -13.29
CA LYS A 702 -1.39 8.62 -13.15
C LYS A 702 -0.80 8.22 -11.78
N GLU A 703 -1.59 8.36 -10.72
CA GLU A 703 -1.16 7.95 -9.37
C GLU A 703 -0.92 6.44 -9.27
N ASP A 704 -1.76 5.63 -9.92
CA ASP A 704 -1.59 4.17 -9.95
C ASP A 704 -0.29 3.79 -10.66
N PHE A 705 0.06 4.50 -11.74
CA PHE A 705 1.33 4.31 -12.45
C PHE A 705 2.55 4.71 -11.60
N ASN A 706 2.45 5.83 -10.88
CA ASN A 706 3.51 6.27 -9.96
C ASN A 706 3.70 5.29 -8.80
N ASN A 707 2.63 4.59 -8.41
CA ASN A 707 2.64 3.57 -7.35
C ASN A 707 3.12 2.19 -7.83
N PHE A 708 3.51 2.03 -9.10
CA PHE A 708 4.13 0.79 -9.56
C PHE A 708 5.45 0.53 -8.83
N LEU A 709 5.80 -0.76 -8.73
CA LEU A 709 7.01 -1.19 -8.03
C LEU A 709 8.25 -0.99 -8.94
N TRP A 710 8.57 0.27 -9.24
CA TRP A 710 9.70 0.69 -10.08
C TRP A 710 11.05 0.14 -9.59
N THR A 711 11.20 -0.04 -8.29
CA THR A 711 12.38 -0.66 -7.68
C THR A 711 12.57 -2.11 -8.14
N ILE A 712 11.50 -2.88 -8.35
CA ILE A 712 11.57 -4.24 -8.92
C ILE A 712 11.98 -4.17 -10.38
N ILE A 713 11.39 -3.26 -11.15
CA ILE A 713 11.69 -3.10 -12.59
C ILE A 713 13.18 -2.81 -12.80
N ILE A 714 13.72 -1.88 -12.02
CA ILE A 714 15.14 -1.52 -12.06
C ILE A 714 16.05 -2.66 -11.56
N LEU A 715 15.63 -3.40 -10.53
CA LEU A 715 16.36 -4.58 -10.06
C LEU A 715 16.44 -5.67 -11.14
N ALA A 716 15.30 -5.95 -11.77
CA ALA A 716 15.18 -6.92 -12.84
C ALA A 716 16.01 -6.51 -14.08
N SER A 717 15.94 -5.25 -14.49
CA SER A 717 16.67 -4.76 -15.67
C SER A 717 18.18 -4.77 -15.48
N GLY A 718 18.67 -4.39 -14.29
CA GLY A 718 20.08 -4.50 -13.94
C GLY A 718 20.56 -5.96 -13.90
N GLY A 719 19.75 -6.88 -13.39
CA GLY A 719 20.05 -8.33 -13.42
C GLY A 719 20.15 -8.90 -14.83
N LEU A 720 19.29 -8.47 -15.76
CA LEU A 720 19.36 -8.84 -17.17
C LEU A 720 20.61 -8.25 -17.85
N CYS A 721 20.95 -6.99 -17.55
CA CYS A 721 22.16 -6.35 -18.05
C CYS A 721 23.42 -7.07 -17.58
N LEU A 722 23.51 -7.42 -16.28
CA LEU A 722 24.62 -8.21 -15.74
C LEU A 722 24.73 -9.54 -16.47
N GLY A 723 23.59 -10.21 -16.66
CA GLY A 723 23.54 -11.47 -17.37
C GLY A 723 24.10 -11.38 -18.80
N LYS A 724 23.65 -10.39 -19.57
CA LYS A 724 24.14 -10.15 -20.94
C LYS A 724 25.62 -9.75 -20.98
N ALA A 725 26.10 -8.96 -20.01
CA ALA A 725 27.52 -8.65 -19.87
C ALA A 725 28.38 -9.89 -19.63
N VAL A 726 27.90 -10.81 -18.78
CA VAL A 726 28.58 -12.09 -18.52
C VAL A 726 28.60 -12.98 -19.76
N THR A 727 27.50 -13.05 -20.52
CA THR A 727 27.46 -13.77 -21.81
C THR A 727 28.47 -13.18 -22.80
N SER A 728 28.41 -11.87 -23.04
CA SER A 728 29.22 -11.16 -24.04
C SER A 728 30.71 -11.20 -23.71
N SER A 729 31.10 -11.19 -22.43
CA SER A 729 32.50 -11.24 -22.02
C SER A 729 33.24 -12.53 -22.43
N GLY A 730 32.51 -13.61 -22.72
CA GLY A 730 33.08 -14.93 -22.97
C GLY A 730 33.51 -15.70 -21.70
N LEU A 731 33.36 -15.10 -20.50
CA LEU A 731 33.72 -15.71 -19.21
C LEU A 731 33.10 -17.10 -19.04
N LEU A 732 31.81 -17.22 -19.34
CA LEU A 732 31.10 -18.48 -19.18
C LEU A 732 31.56 -19.56 -20.16
N HIS A 733 32.00 -19.20 -21.38
CA HIS A 733 32.56 -20.17 -22.33
C HIS A 733 33.91 -20.73 -21.86
N THR A 734 34.74 -19.90 -21.20
CA THR A 734 36.00 -20.34 -20.61
C THR A 734 35.77 -21.27 -19.41
N ILE A 735 34.84 -20.90 -18.51
CA ILE A 735 34.45 -21.74 -17.37
C ILE A 735 33.92 -23.09 -17.90
N ALA A 736 33.04 -23.03 -18.89
CA ALA A 736 32.43 -24.18 -19.56
C ALA A 736 33.46 -25.18 -20.11
N ARG A 737 34.41 -24.71 -20.92
CA ARG A 737 35.48 -25.56 -21.49
C ARG A 737 36.35 -26.18 -20.41
N GLY A 738 36.64 -25.44 -19.33
CA GLY A 738 37.37 -25.96 -18.18
C GLY A 738 36.65 -27.07 -17.43
N ILE A 739 35.31 -27.07 -17.44
CA ILE A 739 34.48 -28.12 -16.83
C ILE A 739 34.45 -29.36 -17.71
N THR A 740 34.27 -29.23 -19.03
CA THR A 740 34.21 -30.37 -19.96
C THR A 740 35.43 -31.29 -19.79
N HIS A 741 36.64 -30.74 -19.76
CA HIS A 741 37.88 -31.50 -19.58
C HIS A 741 37.97 -32.23 -18.22
N ARG A 742 37.28 -31.75 -17.18
CA ARG A 742 37.25 -32.41 -15.86
C ARG A 742 36.17 -33.49 -15.75
N VAL A 743 35.20 -33.50 -16.67
CA VAL A 743 33.99 -34.31 -16.59
C VAL A 743 34.02 -35.49 -17.57
N GLU A 744 34.95 -35.52 -18.54
CA GLU A 744 35.12 -36.58 -19.55
C GLU A 744 35.18 -38.02 -19.00
N ASN A 745 35.66 -38.24 -17.76
CA ASN A 745 35.81 -39.58 -17.16
C ASN A 745 34.69 -39.96 -16.17
N LEU A 746 33.63 -39.14 -16.03
CA LEU A 746 32.56 -39.38 -15.06
C LEU A 746 31.39 -40.17 -15.69
N SER A 747 30.74 -41.03 -14.89
CA SER A 747 29.48 -41.68 -15.29
C SER A 747 28.39 -40.64 -15.57
N LEU A 748 27.38 -40.97 -16.39
CA LEU A 748 26.24 -40.09 -16.72
C LEU A 748 25.61 -39.44 -15.47
N TYR A 749 25.42 -40.20 -14.39
CA TYR A 749 24.91 -39.67 -13.12
C TYR A 749 25.89 -38.69 -12.46
N GLY A 750 27.20 -38.98 -12.51
CA GLY A 750 28.25 -38.08 -12.04
C GLY A 750 28.32 -36.77 -12.84
N VAL A 751 28.17 -36.84 -14.16
CA VAL A 751 28.06 -35.68 -15.05
C VAL A 751 26.82 -34.84 -14.69
N MET A 752 25.66 -35.49 -14.57
CA MET A 752 24.41 -34.83 -14.19
C MET A 752 24.50 -34.14 -12.82
N PHE A 753 25.04 -34.82 -11.80
CA PHE A 753 25.21 -34.27 -10.46
C PHE A 753 26.15 -33.06 -10.45
N THR A 754 27.31 -33.17 -11.11
CA THR A 754 28.32 -32.09 -11.14
C THR A 754 27.83 -30.87 -11.91
N LEU A 755 27.25 -31.05 -13.09
CA LEU A 755 26.66 -29.97 -13.88
C LEU A 755 25.47 -29.33 -13.16
N SER A 756 24.57 -30.13 -12.59
CA SER A 756 23.43 -29.62 -11.82
C SER A 756 23.87 -28.82 -10.60
N SER A 757 24.91 -29.26 -9.89
CA SER A 757 25.45 -28.54 -8.74
C SER A 757 26.05 -27.20 -9.15
N LEU A 758 26.76 -27.18 -10.28
CA LEU A 758 27.33 -25.94 -10.82
C LEU A 758 26.22 -24.97 -11.27
N ILE A 759 25.25 -25.47 -12.03
CA ILE A 759 24.11 -24.66 -12.50
C ILE A 759 23.36 -24.07 -11.32
N LEU A 760 23.13 -24.84 -10.25
CA LEU A 760 22.48 -24.34 -9.04
C LEU A 760 23.20 -23.14 -8.44
N ILE A 761 24.54 -23.20 -8.37
CA ILE A 761 25.36 -22.11 -7.84
C ILE A 761 25.30 -20.91 -8.79
N ILE A 762 25.57 -21.10 -10.08
CA ILE A 762 25.62 -20.02 -11.07
C ILE A 762 24.25 -19.32 -11.20
N ALA A 763 23.16 -20.08 -11.35
CA ALA A 763 21.80 -19.56 -11.46
C ALA A 763 21.26 -18.95 -10.15
N THR A 764 21.97 -19.11 -9.02
CA THR A 764 21.65 -18.38 -7.79
C THR A 764 22.12 -16.91 -7.85
N PHE A 765 23.21 -16.63 -8.58
CA PHE A 765 23.78 -15.28 -8.69
C PHE A 765 23.35 -14.55 -9.97
N ILE A 766 23.08 -15.30 -11.04
CA ILE A 766 22.63 -14.79 -12.34
C ILE A 766 21.15 -15.12 -12.54
N SER A 767 20.44 -14.36 -13.39
CA SER A 767 19.05 -14.68 -13.78
C SER A 767 18.93 -16.08 -14.40
N HIS A 768 17.90 -16.84 -14.00
CA HIS A 768 17.62 -18.21 -14.48
C HIS A 768 17.63 -18.33 -16.01
N THR A 769 17.02 -17.36 -16.70
CA THR A 769 16.94 -17.34 -18.17
C THR A 769 18.30 -17.14 -18.81
N VAL A 770 19.12 -16.27 -18.25
CA VAL A 770 20.48 -16.02 -18.74
C VAL A 770 21.35 -17.23 -18.51
N ALA A 771 21.27 -17.85 -17.33
CA ALA A 771 21.99 -19.09 -17.04
C ALA A 771 21.62 -20.18 -18.05
N ALA A 772 20.34 -20.32 -18.39
CA ALA A 772 19.87 -21.30 -19.37
C ALA A 772 20.41 -21.04 -20.80
N LEU A 773 20.40 -19.79 -21.28
CA LEU A 773 20.92 -19.44 -22.62
C LEU A 773 22.38 -19.88 -22.83
N ILE A 774 23.15 -19.98 -21.77
CA ILE A 774 24.60 -20.15 -21.84
C ILE A 774 24.99 -21.57 -21.44
N LEU A 775 24.37 -22.09 -20.39
CA LEU A 775 24.71 -23.41 -19.85
C LEU A 775 24.02 -24.53 -20.64
N LEU A 776 22.83 -24.32 -21.20
CA LEU A 776 22.13 -25.41 -21.92
C LEU A 776 22.82 -25.85 -23.22
N PRO A 777 23.32 -24.95 -24.09
CA PRO A 777 24.09 -25.37 -25.27
C PRO A 777 25.38 -26.11 -24.89
N LEU A 778 26.06 -25.66 -23.84
CA LEU A 778 27.23 -26.37 -23.31
C LEU A 778 26.87 -27.76 -22.81
N VAL A 779 25.82 -27.87 -22.00
CA VAL A 779 25.36 -29.13 -21.43
C VAL A 779 24.97 -30.10 -22.55
N HIS A 780 24.40 -29.58 -23.63
CA HIS A 780 24.14 -30.35 -24.85
C HIS A 780 25.44 -30.88 -25.48
N GLU A 781 26.45 -30.03 -25.70
CA GLU A 781 27.75 -30.44 -26.25
C GLU A 781 28.44 -31.50 -25.39
N VAL A 782 28.47 -31.29 -24.07
CA VAL A 782 29.02 -32.26 -23.11
C VAL A 782 28.26 -33.58 -23.19
N GLY A 783 26.92 -33.50 -23.27
CA GLY A 783 26.07 -34.69 -23.38
C GLY A 783 26.24 -35.47 -24.68
N SER A 784 26.53 -34.78 -25.77
CA SER A 784 26.80 -35.38 -27.09
C SER A 784 28.21 -35.96 -27.20
N ALA A 785 29.17 -35.45 -26.42
CA ALA A 785 30.55 -35.92 -26.41
C ALA A 785 30.80 -37.16 -25.52
N MET A 786 29.81 -37.63 -24.76
CA MET A 786 29.92 -38.84 -23.94
C MET A 786 29.91 -40.12 -24.78
N GLU A 787 30.52 -41.20 -24.28
CA GLU A 787 30.52 -42.53 -24.93
C GLU A 787 29.09 -43.05 -25.24
N HIS A 788 28.14 -42.72 -24.36
CA HIS A 788 26.71 -42.93 -24.56
C HIS A 788 25.99 -41.58 -24.54
N PRO A 789 25.57 -41.05 -25.70
CA PRO A 789 25.05 -39.70 -25.78
C PRO A 789 23.65 -39.59 -25.16
N HIS A 790 23.53 -38.79 -24.10
CA HIS A 790 22.27 -38.43 -23.45
C HIS A 790 22.13 -36.90 -23.28
N PRO A 791 22.22 -36.12 -24.38
CA PRO A 791 22.18 -34.66 -24.29
C PRO A 791 20.82 -34.16 -23.79
N SER A 792 19.71 -34.77 -24.21
CA SER A 792 18.36 -34.35 -23.83
C SER A 792 18.09 -34.51 -22.33
N LEU A 793 18.58 -35.59 -21.71
CA LEU A 793 18.50 -35.79 -20.26
C LEU A 793 19.25 -34.69 -19.51
N LEU A 794 20.49 -34.39 -19.91
CA LEU A 794 21.31 -33.39 -19.23
C LEU A 794 20.75 -31.98 -19.42
N VAL A 795 20.29 -31.63 -20.63
CA VAL A 795 19.67 -30.32 -20.94
C VAL A 795 18.36 -30.15 -20.15
N MET A 796 17.53 -31.19 -20.05
CA MET A 796 16.29 -31.15 -19.27
C MET A 796 16.60 -30.96 -17.78
N GLY A 797 17.54 -31.75 -17.27
CA GLY A 797 18.05 -31.63 -15.91
C GLY A 797 18.55 -30.22 -15.60
N ALA A 798 19.37 -29.66 -16.48
CA ALA A 798 19.89 -28.30 -16.37
C ALA A 798 18.79 -27.24 -16.40
N ALA A 799 17.76 -27.40 -17.23
CA ALA A 799 16.64 -26.45 -17.31
C ALA A 799 15.79 -26.44 -16.02
N LEU A 800 15.49 -27.62 -15.47
CA LEU A 800 14.84 -27.75 -14.17
C LEU A 800 15.70 -27.13 -13.07
N MET A 801 17.01 -27.35 -13.11
CA MET A 801 17.97 -26.80 -12.15
C MET A 801 18.04 -25.27 -12.17
N CYS A 802 18.05 -24.65 -13.35
CA CYS A 802 18.00 -23.19 -13.49
C CYS A 802 16.77 -22.62 -12.75
N SER A 803 15.61 -23.24 -12.88
CA SER A 803 14.36 -22.77 -12.28
C SER A 803 14.32 -22.92 -10.76
N VAL A 804 15.04 -23.91 -10.19
CA VAL A 804 15.05 -24.16 -8.73
C VAL A 804 16.20 -23.50 -7.99
N ALA A 805 17.01 -22.68 -8.66
CA ALA A 805 18.07 -21.89 -8.05
C ALA A 805 17.50 -20.65 -7.33
N MET A 806 16.97 -20.83 -6.11
CA MET A 806 16.15 -19.84 -5.41
C MET A 806 16.85 -19.25 -4.17
N GLY A 807 18.19 -19.27 -4.14
CA GLY A 807 18.98 -18.93 -2.95
C GLY A 807 19.01 -17.43 -2.60
N LEU A 808 18.98 -16.56 -3.61
CA LEU A 808 19.06 -15.10 -3.46
C LEU A 808 17.84 -14.40 -4.04
N PRO A 809 17.49 -13.18 -3.57
CA PRO A 809 16.36 -12.45 -4.11
C PRO A 809 16.49 -12.10 -5.59
N THR A 810 17.71 -11.98 -6.09
CA THR A 810 18.01 -11.58 -7.48
C THR A 810 18.10 -12.75 -8.45
N SER A 811 18.05 -13.99 -7.96
CA SER A 811 18.13 -15.20 -8.79
C SER A 811 16.97 -15.33 -9.78
N GLY A 812 15.75 -14.97 -9.36
CA GLY A 812 14.55 -15.12 -10.18
C GLY A 812 13.50 -14.05 -9.88
N PHE A 813 12.64 -13.80 -10.86
CA PHE A 813 11.58 -12.79 -10.77
C PHE A 813 10.64 -12.98 -9.57
N PRO A 814 10.16 -14.19 -9.24
CA PRO A 814 9.33 -14.39 -8.05
C PRO A 814 10.02 -13.95 -6.74
N ASN A 815 11.33 -14.16 -6.67
CA ASN A 815 12.14 -13.82 -5.50
C ASN A 815 12.31 -12.29 -5.38
N MET A 816 12.53 -11.61 -6.51
CA MET A 816 12.59 -10.15 -6.56
C MET A 816 11.27 -9.51 -6.14
N THR A 817 10.14 -10.05 -6.61
CA THR A 817 8.82 -9.57 -6.20
C THR A 817 8.58 -9.79 -4.71
N ALA A 818 8.93 -10.96 -4.16
CA ALA A 818 8.72 -11.25 -2.75
C ALA A 818 9.50 -10.33 -1.80
N ILE A 819 10.77 -10.03 -2.10
CA ILE A 819 11.59 -9.21 -1.19
C ILE A 819 11.13 -7.74 -1.12
N MET A 820 10.50 -7.25 -2.18
CA MET A 820 10.00 -5.88 -2.26
C MET A 820 8.56 -5.74 -1.77
N MET A 821 7.91 -6.82 -1.33
CA MET A 821 6.61 -6.73 -0.70
C MET A 821 6.73 -6.03 0.67
N GLU A 822 5.97 -4.96 0.83
CA GLU A 822 5.96 -4.10 2.02
C GLU A 822 4.61 -4.12 2.73
N VAL A 823 4.63 -3.92 4.05
CA VAL A 823 3.44 -3.71 4.84
C VAL A 823 2.91 -2.30 4.56
N PRO A 824 1.68 -2.13 4.05
CA PRO A 824 1.15 -0.81 3.68
C PRO A 824 1.11 0.21 4.83
N GLU A 825 1.01 -0.25 6.07
CA GLU A 825 0.89 0.60 7.26
C GLU A 825 2.24 1.06 7.83
N THR A 826 3.32 0.30 7.59
CA THR A 826 4.64 0.56 8.19
C THR A 826 5.75 0.75 7.17
N GLY A 827 5.53 0.47 5.88
CA GLY A 827 6.54 0.49 4.81
C GLY A 827 7.68 -0.49 5.04
N GLN A 828 7.55 -1.40 6.00
CA GLN A 828 8.58 -2.39 6.27
C GLN A 828 8.40 -3.58 5.33
N ARG A 829 9.51 -4.05 4.76
CA ARG A 829 9.54 -5.26 3.94
C ARG A 829 9.16 -6.48 4.78
N TYR A 830 8.30 -7.34 4.24
CA TYR A 830 7.97 -8.63 4.88
C TYR A 830 9.21 -9.52 4.98
N LEU A 831 10.06 -9.49 3.96
CA LEU A 831 11.24 -10.34 3.84
C LEU A 831 12.53 -9.49 3.78
N ARG A 832 13.64 -10.14 4.13
CA ARG A 832 15.01 -9.61 4.08
C ARG A 832 15.88 -10.67 3.39
N VAL A 833 17.03 -10.31 2.80
CA VAL A 833 17.94 -11.28 2.14
C VAL A 833 18.29 -12.44 3.06
N LYS A 834 18.48 -12.20 4.35
CA LYS A 834 18.74 -13.27 5.33
C LYS A 834 17.68 -14.39 5.33
N HIS A 835 16.42 -14.07 5.02
CA HIS A 835 15.35 -15.06 4.92
C HIS A 835 15.48 -15.92 3.64
N PHE A 836 15.94 -15.33 2.53
CA PHE A 836 16.29 -16.06 1.31
C PHE A 836 17.52 -16.93 1.50
N ILE A 837 18.59 -16.41 2.10
CA ILE A 837 19.79 -17.23 2.38
C ILE A 837 19.44 -18.41 3.31
N SER A 838 18.70 -18.15 4.40
CA SER A 838 18.44 -19.18 5.41
C SER A 838 17.33 -20.17 5.07
N ARG A 839 16.45 -19.90 4.10
CA ARG A 839 15.37 -20.83 3.69
C ARG A 839 15.35 -21.12 2.19
N GLY A 840 15.67 -20.14 1.35
CA GLY A 840 15.80 -20.30 -0.10
C GLY A 840 16.99 -21.19 -0.50
N VAL A 841 18.16 -21.05 0.13
CA VAL A 841 19.29 -21.98 -0.14
C VAL A 841 18.94 -23.41 0.24
N PRO A 842 18.43 -23.71 1.46
CA PRO A 842 17.94 -25.05 1.78
C PRO A 842 16.84 -25.56 0.83
N ALA A 843 15.89 -24.72 0.43
CA ALA A 843 14.86 -25.08 -0.55
C ALA A 843 15.45 -25.45 -1.91
N SER A 844 16.49 -24.75 -2.34
CA SER A 844 17.21 -25.00 -3.59
C SER A 844 17.98 -26.33 -3.52
N VAL A 845 18.64 -26.62 -2.39
CA VAL A 845 19.35 -27.89 -2.15
C VAL A 845 18.38 -29.08 -2.09
N ILE A 846 17.22 -28.91 -1.45
CA ILE A 846 16.15 -29.93 -1.45
C ILE A 846 15.68 -30.19 -2.88
N SER A 847 15.41 -29.13 -3.64
CA SER A 847 14.95 -29.26 -5.02
C SER A 847 16.01 -29.89 -5.92
N PHE A 848 17.28 -29.54 -5.73
CA PHE A 848 18.43 -30.19 -6.37
C PHE A 848 18.44 -31.69 -6.11
N ALA A 849 18.27 -32.11 -4.85
CA ALA A 849 18.22 -33.54 -4.52
C ALA A 849 17.07 -34.25 -5.24
N VAL A 850 15.89 -33.63 -5.34
CA VAL A 850 14.74 -34.20 -6.06
C VAL A 850 15.01 -34.28 -7.57
N VAL A 851 15.56 -33.24 -8.18
CA VAL A 851 15.87 -33.24 -9.62
C VAL A 851 16.92 -34.31 -9.96
N VAL A 852 17.99 -34.40 -9.18
CA VAL A 852 19.08 -35.36 -9.45
C VAL A 852 18.69 -36.81 -9.10
N THR A 853 17.68 -37.03 -8.24
CA THR A 853 17.21 -38.40 -7.91
C THR A 853 15.96 -38.78 -8.69
N VAL A 854 14.81 -38.22 -8.31
CA VAL A 854 13.50 -38.51 -8.92
C VAL A 854 13.46 -38.02 -10.36
N GLY A 855 13.95 -36.81 -10.63
CA GLY A 855 14.02 -36.26 -11.99
C GLY A 855 14.87 -37.13 -12.91
N TYR A 856 16.10 -37.46 -12.49
CA TYR A 856 16.98 -38.37 -13.22
C TYR A 856 16.34 -39.74 -13.49
N GLY A 857 15.73 -40.36 -12.46
CA GLY A 857 15.04 -41.64 -12.61
C GLY A 857 13.88 -41.57 -13.61
N LEU A 858 13.06 -40.52 -13.56
CA LEU A 858 11.96 -40.31 -14.49
C LEU A 858 12.45 -40.02 -15.92
N MET A 859 13.57 -39.31 -16.08
CA MET A 859 14.20 -39.06 -17.38
C MET A 859 14.69 -40.37 -18.02
N LEU A 860 15.33 -41.25 -17.24
CA LEU A 860 15.73 -42.58 -17.72
C LEU A 860 14.53 -43.44 -18.13
N VAL A 861 13.45 -43.44 -17.32
CA VAL A 861 12.22 -44.18 -17.65
C VAL A 861 11.54 -43.63 -18.90
N ALA A 862 11.63 -42.32 -19.12
CA ALA A 862 11.13 -41.66 -20.33
C ALA A 862 12.00 -41.92 -21.58
N GLY A 863 13.17 -42.56 -21.42
CA GLY A 863 14.09 -42.89 -22.51
C GLY A 863 14.93 -41.71 -22.99
N LEU A 864 15.23 -40.74 -22.11
CA LEU A 864 16.06 -39.56 -22.41
C LEU A 864 17.56 -39.79 -22.27
#